data_AF-A0A9D6E318-F1
#
_entry.id   AF-A0A9D6E318-F1
#
_cell.length_a   1.000
_cell.length_b   1.000
_cell.length_c   1.000
_cell.angle_alpha   90.00
_cell.angle_beta   90.00
_cell.angle_gamma   90.00
#
_symmetry.space_group_name_H-M   'P 1'
#
loop_
_entity.id
_entity.type
_entity.pdbx_description
1 polymer ?
#
loop_
_entity_poly.entity_id
_entity_poly.type
_entity_poly.pdbx_seq_one_letter_code
_entity_poly.pdbx_strand_id
1 'polypeptide(L)'
;MMFADSLSEFWGDVSDDYLLILLLPVATSTALIPFLSKKYRRYLMVLLLVITLTSLTSRRVLALQIAGSAVIGWIIGSIIQVIPRISSRAANTDYITEVLKEHGIPVKSVKHLATDARGSKPFLVIYKNGSRGFLKLSEPVNKNADTLYKLYRRLLFRHVEDETPYVSTKQKVEHEALMTLMAREAGVKTPAVREIVADQRGEHVYILFDFIEGKTLAQISNKDVDEKILTDLWQGIKKLRAARIAHRDLRCANVMIDSGGGIWLIDFGFAQSSATKRRLNIDIAELMVSLALRVGHKKAVDSAIAGLGADVVGEIVPLLQGPAFTKDTRAQLRGNRELLNSIRTYAVEKTSTTDHQLQKLARITPTNVFIAFGLFFGIFIVLPQFGQLGQIVTKIDNINPGWLAIALAASAATYVASAYTLIAAAQGALIRMPLHLTSIAALAGSFANRFTPFGIGGFALTSRYLQCFGSSKPQSITSVGLPVIAGTITTVALMLIVAPSAARELLNGTNISPTTKLVAVLVAGILLIGSSALMIFNQKLNRLIRAGAAGAWASAKKLVRSGKVASLLAGSLLVTLSYVLAMFASVRAFGLDIGVIQAFVVFTAGSTIGQATPTPGGLGGKEAIYVAGLIAFDVSASGAVAAVLLFRLATFWLPMIPGALAFRYLKRSAYF
;
A
#
# COMPACT_ATOMS: atom_id res chain seq x y z
N MET A 1 -9.49 47.51 12.57
CA MET A 1 -10.42 47.07 11.51
C MET A 1 -9.67 46.50 10.32
N MET A 2 -8.78 47.26 9.64
CA MET A 2 -7.90 46.75 8.55
C MET A 2 -7.09 45.47 8.86
N PHE A 3 -6.62 45.29 10.10
CA PHE A 3 -5.84 44.09 10.49
C PHE A 3 -6.72 42.83 10.68
N ALA A 4 -8.00 43.01 10.99
CA ALA A 4 -8.97 41.92 11.10
C ALA A 4 -9.48 41.50 9.71
N ASP A 5 -9.64 42.46 8.79
CA ASP A 5 -9.99 42.20 7.39
C ASP A 5 -8.85 41.47 6.66
N SER A 6 -7.59 41.88 6.86
CA SER A 6 -6.39 41.21 6.34
C SER A 6 -6.18 39.80 6.92
N LEU A 7 -6.48 39.58 8.21
CA LEU A 7 -6.48 38.25 8.81
C LEU A 7 -7.63 37.38 8.28
N SER A 8 -8.79 37.96 7.96
CA SER A 8 -9.91 37.24 7.35
C SER A 8 -9.66 36.87 5.89
N GLU A 9 -8.95 37.73 5.14
CA GLU A 9 -8.43 37.44 3.79
C GLU A 9 -7.32 36.37 3.85
N PHE A 10 -6.41 36.47 4.81
CA PHE A 10 -5.30 35.51 4.98
C PHE A 10 -5.76 34.13 5.45
N TRP A 11 -6.69 34.05 6.41
CA TRP A 11 -7.35 32.79 6.73
C TRP A 11 -8.24 32.31 5.57
N GLY A 12 -8.80 33.23 4.79
CA GLY A 12 -9.50 32.95 3.55
C GLY A 12 -8.63 32.26 2.50
N ASP A 13 -7.36 32.66 2.35
CA ASP A 13 -6.39 32.14 1.37
C ASP A 13 -5.57 30.94 1.89
N VAL A 14 -5.23 30.89 3.18
CA VAL A 14 -4.53 29.73 3.78
C VAL A 14 -5.48 28.53 3.99
N SER A 15 -6.81 28.78 3.98
CA SER A 15 -7.82 27.73 3.96
C SER A 15 -8.00 27.04 2.59
N ASP A 16 -7.30 27.49 1.55
CA ASP A 16 -7.47 26.98 0.19
C ASP A 16 -6.95 25.55 -0.04
N ASP A 17 -6.27 24.95 0.94
CA ASP A 17 -6.11 23.49 1.03
C ASP A 17 -7.42 22.82 1.53
N TYR A 18 -8.58 23.17 0.94
CA TYR A 18 -9.89 22.54 1.20
C TYR A 18 -9.85 21.01 1.02
N LEU A 19 -8.85 20.53 0.29
CA LEU A 19 -8.57 19.11 0.11
C LEU A 19 -8.37 18.41 1.45
N LEU A 20 -7.67 19.03 2.41
CA LEU A 20 -7.39 18.47 3.74
C LEU A 20 -8.60 18.56 4.68
N ILE A 21 -9.48 19.55 4.51
CA ILE A 21 -10.62 19.80 5.41
C ILE A 21 -11.58 18.61 5.47
N LEU A 22 -11.84 17.93 4.34
CA LEU A 22 -12.67 16.73 4.35
C LEU A 22 -11.86 15.44 4.39
N LEU A 23 -10.67 15.41 3.77
CA LEU A 23 -9.88 14.20 3.63
C LEU A 23 -9.42 13.65 4.98
N LEU A 24 -8.88 14.49 5.87
CA LEU A 24 -8.40 14.07 7.19
C LEU A 24 -9.55 13.61 8.09
N PRO A 25 -10.66 14.36 8.24
CA PRO A 25 -11.82 13.90 8.98
C PRO A 25 -12.42 12.62 8.42
N VAL A 26 -12.55 12.49 7.10
CA VAL A 26 -13.09 11.25 6.48
C VAL A 26 -12.12 10.08 6.66
N ALA A 27 -10.81 10.27 6.54
CA ALA A 27 -9.81 9.23 6.76
C ALA A 27 -9.77 8.74 8.21
N THR A 28 -9.72 9.69 9.16
CA THR A 28 -9.73 9.39 10.60
C THR A 28 -11.04 8.75 11.01
N SER A 29 -12.17 9.30 10.58
CA SER A 29 -13.51 8.76 10.78
C SER A 29 -13.62 7.34 10.27
N THR A 30 -13.23 7.12 9.01
CA THR A 30 -13.22 5.79 8.41
C THR A 30 -12.34 4.86 9.24
N ALA A 31 -11.10 5.24 9.58
CA ALA A 31 -10.22 4.43 10.41
C ALA A 31 -10.77 4.12 11.83
N LEU A 32 -11.56 5.03 12.40
CA LEU A 32 -12.11 4.96 13.76
C LEU A 32 -13.43 4.18 13.87
N ILE A 33 -14.23 4.11 12.81
CA ILE A 33 -15.54 3.40 12.78
C ILE A 33 -15.51 2.03 13.49
N PRO A 34 -14.51 1.15 13.29
CA PRO A 34 -14.49 -0.16 13.93
C PRO A 34 -14.37 -0.11 15.46
N PHE A 35 -13.84 0.98 16.03
CA PHE A 35 -13.66 1.16 17.48
C PHE A 35 -14.83 1.86 18.15
N LEU A 36 -15.76 2.41 17.36
CA LEU A 36 -16.89 3.18 17.85
C LEU A 36 -18.14 2.30 17.94
N SER A 37 -18.90 2.45 19.02
CA SER A 37 -20.22 1.83 19.15
C SER A 37 -21.20 2.41 18.10
N LYS A 38 -22.33 1.74 17.87
CA LYS A 38 -23.36 2.22 16.92
C LYS A 38 -23.79 3.67 17.21
N LYS A 39 -23.82 4.08 18.49
CA LYS A 39 -24.15 5.45 18.92
C LYS A 39 -23.10 6.46 18.43
N TYR A 40 -21.82 6.21 18.70
CA TYR A 40 -20.74 7.13 18.31
C TYR A 40 -20.49 7.17 16.80
N ARG A 41 -20.77 6.07 16.07
CA ARG A 41 -20.76 6.08 14.60
C ARG A 41 -21.79 7.07 14.03
N ARG A 42 -22.99 7.15 14.62
CA ARG A 42 -24.01 8.13 14.18
C ARG A 42 -23.55 9.56 14.41
N TYR A 43 -22.97 9.88 15.57
CA TYR A 43 -22.44 11.22 15.83
C TYR A 43 -21.35 11.62 14.85
N LEU A 44 -20.45 10.68 14.56
CA LEU A 44 -19.35 10.90 13.63
C LEU A 44 -19.84 11.08 12.17
N MET A 45 -20.91 10.39 11.77
CA MET A 45 -21.59 10.63 10.48
C MET A 45 -22.26 12.01 10.42
N VAL A 46 -22.92 12.43 11.50
CA VAL A 46 -23.53 13.78 11.59
C VAL A 46 -22.44 14.86 11.52
N LEU A 47 -21.31 14.67 12.23
CA LEU A 47 -20.18 15.59 12.17
C LEU A 47 -19.62 15.73 10.74
N LEU A 48 -19.41 14.61 10.03
CA LEU A 48 -18.97 14.64 8.63
C LEU A 48 -19.97 15.32 7.71
N LEU A 49 -21.27 15.11 7.93
CA LEU A 49 -22.34 15.76 7.17
C LEU A 49 -22.33 17.28 7.40
N VAL A 50 -22.19 17.73 8.65
CA VAL A 50 -22.08 19.14 9.00
C VAL A 50 -20.85 19.76 8.34
N ILE A 51 -19.67 19.14 8.46
CA ILE A 51 -18.44 19.61 7.80
C ILE A 51 -18.67 19.73 6.28
N THR A 52 -19.30 18.75 5.66
CA THR A 52 -19.58 18.75 4.21
C THR A 52 -20.53 19.87 3.80
N LEU A 53 -21.62 20.08 4.54
CA LEU A 53 -22.60 21.14 4.28
C LEU A 53 -21.99 22.54 4.50
N THR A 54 -21.17 22.72 5.52
CA THR A 54 -20.43 23.96 5.76
C THR A 54 -19.42 24.23 4.64
N SER A 55 -18.74 23.19 4.12
CA SER A 55 -17.83 23.33 2.97
C SER A 55 -18.54 23.62 1.65
N LEU A 56 -19.79 23.16 1.47
CA LEU A 56 -20.61 23.45 0.28
C LEU A 56 -21.13 24.89 0.26
N THR A 57 -21.43 25.43 1.43
CA THR A 57 -22.03 26.77 1.58
C THR A 57 -21.00 27.90 1.47
N SER A 58 -19.71 27.62 1.65
CA SER A 58 -18.63 28.63 1.59
C SER A 58 -18.31 29.15 0.19
N ARG A 59 -19.00 28.70 -0.89
CA ARG A 59 -18.83 29.09 -2.32
C ARG A 59 -17.42 28.97 -2.92
N ARG A 60 -16.41 28.58 -2.15
CA ARG A 60 -15.00 28.50 -2.57
C ARG A 60 -14.52 27.10 -2.96
N VAL A 61 -15.33 26.06 -2.70
CA VAL A 61 -14.97 24.65 -2.96
C VAL A 61 -15.84 24.07 -4.06
N LEU A 62 -15.21 23.54 -5.12
CA LEU A 62 -15.94 22.79 -6.15
C LEU A 62 -16.50 21.50 -5.55
N ALA A 63 -17.75 21.16 -5.84
CA ALA A 63 -18.38 19.90 -5.39
C ALA A 63 -17.53 18.67 -5.73
N LEU A 64 -16.80 18.72 -6.86
CA LEU A 64 -15.87 17.68 -7.28
C LEU A 64 -14.67 17.52 -6.33
N GLN A 65 -14.16 18.60 -5.74
CA GLN A 65 -13.06 18.56 -4.77
C GLN A 65 -13.52 17.93 -3.45
N ILE A 66 -14.73 18.28 -2.98
CA ILE A 66 -15.34 17.67 -1.78
C ILE A 66 -15.50 16.15 -1.99
N ALA A 67 -16.05 15.76 -3.14
CA ALA A 67 -16.19 14.36 -3.51
C ALA A 67 -14.82 13.65 -3.59
N GLY A 68 -13.83 14.28 -4.23
CA GLY A 68 -12.45 13.76 -4.31
C GLY A 68 -11.82 13.54 -2.94
N SER A 69 -11.90 14.53 -2.04
CA SER A 69 -11.40 14.43 -0.67
C SER A 69 -12.09 13.35 0.16
N ALA A 70 -13.40 13.22 0.02
CA ALA A 70 -14.16 12.15 0.68
C ALA A 70 -13.73 10.77 0.19
N VAL A 71 -13.58 10.58 -1.13
CA VAL A 71 -13.14 9.31 -1.73
C VAL A 71 -11.72 8.97 -1.30
N ILE A 72 -10.79 9.92 -1.36
CA ILE A 72 -9.39 9.72 -0.97
C ILE A 72 -9.30 9.43 0.53
N GLY A 73 -10.01 10.21 1.36
CA GLY A 73 -10.07 9.98 2.80
C GLY A 73 -10.61 8.60 3.13
N TRP A 74 -11.69 8.18 2.48
CA TRP A 74 -12.26 6.85 2.65
C TRP A 74 -11.28 5.75 2.22
N ILE A 75 -10.57 5.90 1.10
CA ILE A 75 -9.53 4.96 0.67
C ILE A 75 -8.42 4.83 1.72
N ILE A 76 -7.88 5.95 2.19
CA ILE A 76 -6.81 5.97 3.21
C ILE A 76 -7.28 5.30 4.50
N GLY A 77 -8.44 5.73 5.02
CA GLY A 77 -9.01 5.16 6.24
C GLY A 77 -9.31 3.67 6.10
N SER A 78 -9.77 3.22 4.94
CA SER A 78 -10.04 1.81 4.65
C SER A 78 -8.76 0.98 4.56
N ILE A 79 -7.69 1.50 3.94
CA ILE A 79 -6.37 0.85 3.92
C ILE A 79 -5.83 0.67 5.34
N ILE A 80 -6.00 1.67 6.22
CA ILE A 80 -5.61 1.57 7.64
C ILE A 80 -6.35 0.42 8.33
N GLN A 81 -7.61 0.16 7.96
CA GLN A 81 -8.37 -0.95 8.52
C GLN A 81 -8.03 -2.33 7.92
N VAL A 82 -7.28 -2.42 6.81
CA VAL A 82 -6.81 -3.70 6.23
C VAL A 82 -5.73 -4.35 7.11
N ILE A 83 -5.20 -3.63 8.10
CA ILE A 83 -4.28 -4.17 9.11
C ILE A 83 -5.02 -5.25 9.92
N PRO A 84 -4.59 -6.53 9.89
CA PRO A 84 -5.28 -7.61 10.57
C PRO A 84 -5.44 -7.30 12.06
N ARG A 85 -6.69 -7.18 12.50
CA ARG A 85 -7.03 -7.05 13.92
C ARG A 85 -7.53 -8.38 14.42
N ILE A 86 -6.74 -8.98 15.27
CA ILE A 86 -7.20 -10.08 16.10
C ILE A 86 -7.76 -9.44 17.36
N SER A 87 -9.08 -9.55 17.58
CA SER A 87 -9.60 -9.53 18.94
C SER A 87 -9.01 -10.75 19.63
N SER A 88 -8.04 -10.56 20.53
CA SER A 88 -7.43 -11.65 21.30
C SER A 88 -8.48 -12.41 22.11
N ARG A 89 -9.58 -11.74 22.47
CA ARG A 89 -10.70 -12.31 23.22
C ARG A 89 -11.51 -13.32 22.42
N ALA A 90 -11.86 -13.04 21.17
CA ALA A 90 -12.68 -13.95 20.34
C ALA A 90 -11.97 -15.28 20.00
N ALA A 91 -10.64 -15.28 20.07
CA ALA A 91 -9.80 -16.46 19.86
C ALA A 91 -9.38 -17.16 21.16
N ASN A 92 -9.83 -16.68 22.32
CA ASN A 92 -9.54 -17.29 23.62
C ASN A 92 -10.41 -18.55 23.79
N THR A 93 -9.79 -19.67 24.15
CA THR A 93 -10.45 -20.98 24.29
C THR A 93 -11.48 -21.02 25.42
N ASP A 94 -11.27 -20.28 26.51
CA ASP A 94 -12.19 -20.22 27.65
C ASP A 94 -13.44 -19.45 27.26
N TYR A 95 -13.27 -18.31 26.59
CA TYR A 95 -14.37 -17.51 26.05
C TYR A 95 -15.21 -18.30 25.04
N ILE A 96 -14.56 -19.03 24.12
CA ILE A 96 -15.26 -19.90 23.18
C ILE A 96 -16.04 -20.99 23.93
N THR A 97 -15.45 -21.58 24.97
CA THR A 97 -16.12 -22.61 25.78
C THR A 97 -17.37 -22.05 26.47
N GLU A 98 -17.32 -20.82 26.96
CA GLU A 98 -18.47 -20.10 27.53
C GLU A 98 -19.58 -19.92 26.47
N VAL A 99 -19.25 -19.36 25.30
CA VAL A 99 -20.20 -19.16 24.19
C VAL A 99 -20.87 -20.47 23.77
N LEU A 100 -20.10 -21.57 23.66
CA LEU A 100 -20.66 -22.88 23.29
C LEU A 100 -21.61 -23.42 24.39
N LYS A 101 -21.28 -23.23 25.67
CA LYS A 101 -22.15 -23.63 26.79
C LYS A 101 -23.45 -22.83 26.85
N GLU A 102 -23.40 -21.54 26.57
CA GLU A 102 -24.60 -20.68 26.49
C GLU A 102 -25.59 -21.17 25.43
N HIS A 103 -25.09 -21.78 24.34
CA HIS A 103 -25.90 -22.37 23.28
C HIS A 103 -26.32 -23.82 23.56
N GLY A 104 -26.09 -24.33 24.78
CA GLY A 104 -26.48 -25.68 25.17
C GLY A 104 -25.58 -26.80 24.64
N ILE A 105 -24.43 -26.46 24.02
CA ILE A 105 -23.52 -27.45 23.44
C ILE A 105 -22.70 -28.10 24.57
N PRO A 106 -22.71 -29.44 24.74
CA PRO A 106 -22.07 -30.13 25.86
C PRO A 106 -20.54 -30.26 25.66
N VAL A 107 -19.82 -29.14 25.78
CA VAL A 107 -18.35 -29.08 25.59
C VAL A 107 -17.60 -29.41 26.88
N LYS A 108 -16.56 -30.26 26.77
CA LYS A 108 -15.58 -30.55 27.83
C LYS A 108 -14.39 -29.57 27.77
N SER A 109 -13.84 -29.35 26.57
CA SER A 109 -12.72 -28.41 26.38
C SER A 109 -12.59 -27.99 24.92
N VAL A 110 -11.98 -26.82 24.69
CA VAL A 110 -11.62 -26.30 23.36
C VAL A 110 -10.10 -26.13 23.30
N LYS A 111 -9.46 -26.60 22.22
CA LYS A 111 -8.01 -26.48 22.01
C LYS A 111 -7.73 -25.82 20.66
N HIS A 112 -6.66 -25.05 20.58
CA HIS A 112 -6.18 -24.55 19.27
C HIS A 112 -5.67 -25.73 18.42
N LEU A 113 -6.08 -25.78 17.16
CA LEU A 113 -5.40 -26.63 16.18
C LEU A 113 -4.16 -25.88 15.68
N ALA A 114 -2.96 -26.43 15.91
CA ALA A 114 -1.74 -25.89 15.34
C ALA A 114 -1.66 -26.27 13.84
N THR A 115 -2.41 -25.57 13.00
CA THR A 115 -2.33 -25.70 11.55
C THR A 115 -2.06 -24.35 10.91
N ASP A 116 -1.34 -24.38 9.78
CA ASP A 116 -0.87 -23.22 9.02
C ASP A 116 -2.01 -22.56 8.21
N ALA A 117 -3.23 -22.50 8.77
CA ALA A 117 -4.42 -21.99 8.12
C ALA A 117 -4.44 -20.45 8.17
N ARG A 118 -3.86 -19.82 7.15
CA ARG A 118 -3.91 -18.35 6.98
C ARG A 118 -5.31 -17.91 6.51
N GLY A 119 -6.21 -17.62 7.45
CA GLY A 119 -7.49 -16.95 7.16
C GLY A 119 -8.67 -17.31 8.08
N SER A 120 -8.56 -18.42 8.79
CA SER A 120 -9.50 -18.81 9.84
C SER A 120 -8.73 -19.43 11.00
N LYS A 121 -9.19 -19.24 12.23
CA LYS A 121 -8.56 -19.88 13.40
C LYS A 121 -9.28 -21.19 13.69
N PRO A 122 -8.62 -22.35 13.48
CA PRO A 122 -9.22 -23.64 13.75
C PRO A 122 -9.09 -24.01 15.22
N PHE A 123 -10.13 -24.62 15.76
CA PHE A 123 -10.18 -25.14 17.11
C PHE A 123 -10.72 -26.57 17.09
N LEU A 124 -10.15 -27.41 17.95
CA LEU A 124 -10.68 -28.72 18.30
C LEU A 124 -11.64 -28.56 19.48
N VAL A 125 -12.88 -28.98 19.30
CA VAL A 125 -13.87 -29.08 20.36
C VAL A 125 -13.94 -30.53 20.82
N ILE A 126 -13.78 -30.77 22.12
CA ILE A 126 -13.97 -32.09 22.73
C ILE A 126 -15.28 -32.04 23.50
N TYR A 127 -16.26 -32.86 23.10
CA TYR A 127 -17.56 -32.93 23.76
C TYR A 127 -17.50 -33.79 25.03
N LYS A 128 -18.51 -33.68 25.91
CA LYS A 128 -18.61 -34.45 27.16
C LYS A 128 -18.64 -35.96 26.92
N ASN A 129 -19.20 -36.41 25.79
CA ASN A 129 -19.24 -37.82 25.38
C ASN A 129 -17.91 -38.33 24.76
N GLY A 130 -16.86 -37.51 24.72
CA GLY A 130 -15.56 -37.88 24.16
C GLY A 130 -15.42 -37.71 22.64
N SER A 131 -16.52 -37.47 21.92
CA SER A 131 -16.46 -37.16 20.48
C SER A 131 -15.76 -35.81 20.21
N ARG A 132 -15.33 -35.61 18.96
CA ARG A 132 -14.54 -34.45 18.52
C ARG A 132 -15.29 -33.63 17.47
N GLY A 133 -15.22 -32.32 17.58
CA GLY A 133 -15.74 -31.36 16.60
C GLY A 133 -14.65 -30.40 16.13
N PHE A 134 -14.82 -29.87 14.92
CA PHE A 134 -13.96 -28.83 14.36
C PHE A 134 -14.70 -27.49 14.37
N LEU A 135 -14.18 -26.51 15.10
CA LEU A 135 -14.77 -25.18 15.19
C LEU A 135 -13.88 -24.18 14.44
N LYS A 136 -14.51 -23.42 13.55
CA LYS A 136 -13.86 -22.36 12.77
C LYS A 136 -14.38 -21.00 13.24
N LEU A 137 -13.49 -20.14 13.72
CA LEU A 137 -13.80 -18.73 13.96
C LEU A 137 -13.71 -17.96 12.64
N SER A 138 -14.79 -17.27 12.27
CA SER A 138 -14.78 -16.33 11.14
C SER A 138 -14.39 -14.93 11.60
N GLU A 139 -13.42 -14.34 10.92
CA GLU A 139 -13.03 -12.95 11.17
C GLU A 139 -14.16 -11.98 10.77
N PRO A 140 -14.37 -10.88 11.51
CA PRO A 140 -15.35 -9.87 11.14
C PRO A 140 -15.13 -9.35 9.73
N VAL A 141 -16.19 -9.29 8.92
CA VAL A 141 -16.10 -8.72 7.56
C VAL A 141 -15.82 -7.23 7.67
N ASN A 142 -14.63 -6.82 7.28
CA ASN A 142 -14.33 -5.41 7.12
C ASN A 142 -14.91 -4.92 5.77
N LYS A 143 -16.12 -4.36 5.84
CA LYS A 143 -16.89 -3.87 4.68
C LYS A 143 -16.07 -2.95 3.77
N ASN A 144 -15.30 -2.04 4.35
CA ASN A 144 -14.52 -1.05 3.62
C ASN A 144 -13.34 -1.69 2.87
N ALA A 145 -12.59 -2.56 3.55
CA ALA A 145 -11.49 -3.30 2.96
C ALA A 145 -11.95 -4.24 1.83
N ASP A 146 -13.07 -4.95 2.04
CA ASP A 146 -13.65 -5.85 1.04
C ASP A 146 -14.14 -5.08 -0.19
N THR A 147 -14.81 -3.93 0.01
CA THR A 147 -15.25 -3.05 -1.07
C THR A 147 -14.08 -2.53 -1.89
N LEU A 148 -12.99 -2.10 -1.24
CA LEU A 148 -11.78 -1.64 -1.92
C LEU A 148 -11.09 -2.75 -2.73
N TYR A 149 -10.97 -3.93 -2.13
CA TYR A 149 -10.38 -5.08 -2.80
C TYR A 149 -11.17 -5.49 -4.05
N LYS A 150 -12.50 -5.46 -3.98
CA LYS A 150 -13.38 -5.73 -5.12
C LYS A 150 -13.32 -4.64 -6.18
N LEU A 151 -13.32 -3.36 -5.79
CA LEU A 151 -13.15 -2.24 -6.73
C LEU A 151 -11.81 -2.36 -7.49
N TYR A 152 -10.73 -2.62 -6.76
CA TYR A 152 -9.42 -2.93 -7.34
C TYR A 152 -9.50 -4.10 -8.34
N ARG A 153 -10.20 -5.18 -7.98
CA ARG A 153 -10.35 -6.36 -8.84
C ARG A 153 -11.18 -6.05 -10.10
N ARG A 154 -12.29 -5.30 -9.98
CA ARG A 154 -13.12 -4.87 -11.12
C ARG A 154 -12.38 -3.98 -12.10
N LEU A 155 -11.51 -3.10 -11.60
CA LEU A 155 -10.71 -2.21 -12.44
C LEU A 155 -9.62 -2.99 -13.21
N LEU A 156 -9.01 -3.98 -12.57
CA LEU A 156 -7.88 -4.72 -13.14
C LEU A 156 -8.25 -5.93 -13.99
N PHE A 157 -9.37 -6.61 -13.72
CA PHE A 157 -9.70 -7.90 -14.36
C PHE A 157 -10.94 -7.79 -15.27
N ARG A 158 -10.94 -8.54 -16.37
CA ARG A 158 -12.06 -8.62 -17.34
C ARG A 158 -13.03 -9.74 -16.92
N HIS A 159 -14.33 -9.44 -16.91
CA HIS A 159 -15.41 -10.36 -16.55
C HIS A 159 -15.24 -10.93 -15.13
N VAL A 160 -15.19 -10.03 -14.15
CA VAL A 160 -15.16 -10.45 -12.75
C VAL A 160 -16.57 -10.89 -12.38
N GLU A 161 -16.82 -12.20 -12.32
CA GLU A 161 -17.99 -12.70 -11.59
C GLU A 161 -17.61 -12.57 -10.10
N ASP A 162 -17.85 -11.37 -9.58
CA ASP A 162 -17.63 -11.02 -8.19
C ASP A 162 -18.68 -11.66 -7.31
N GLU A 163 -18.29 -12.03 -6.09
CA GLU A 163 -19.24 -12.35 -5.02
C GLU A 163 -20.06 -11.11 -4.67
N THR A 164 -21.36 -11.29 -4.47
CA THR A 164 -22.19 -10.32 -3.75
C THR A 164 -21.58 -10.03 -2.38
N PRO A 165 -21.50 -8.77 -1.93
CA PRO A 165 -20.93 -8.44 -0.63
C PRO A 165 -21.72 -9.09 0.50
N TYR A 166 -21.04 -9.76 1.42
CA TYR A 166 -21.66 -10.18 2.68
C TYR A 166 -21.86 -8.94 3.55
N VAL A 167 -23.11 -8.69 3.93
CA VAL A 167 -23.52 -7.55 4.76
C VAL A 167 -23.10 -7.76 6.21
N SER A 168 -22.88 -9.01 6.64
CA SER A 168 -22.45 -9.37 8.00
C SER A 168 -21.53 -10.62 8.01
N THR A 169 -20.77 -10.79 9.09
CA THR A 169 -20.00 -12.02 9.36
C THR A 169 -20.90 -13.24 9.46
N LYS A 170 -22.09 -13.07 10.03
CA LYS A 170 -23.11 -14.13 10.12
C LYS A 170 -23.52 -14.62 8.73
N GLN A 171 -23.81 -13.71 7.80
CA GLN A 171 -24.17 -14.06 6.42
C GLN A 171 -23.04 -14.82 5.70
N LYS A 172 -21.78 -14.44 5.94
CA LYS A 172 -20.62 -15.17 5.39
C LYS A 172 -20.55 -16.61 5.92
N VAL A 173 -20.79 -16.79 7.23
CA VAL A 173 -20.78 -18.12 7.85
C VAL A 173 -21.97 -18.97 7.41
N GLU A 174 -23.16 -18.38 7.33
CA GLU A 174 -24.36 -19.03 6.80
C GLU A 174 -24.18 -19.45 5.33
N HIS A 175 -23.51 -18.61 4.53
CA HIS A 175 -23.16 -18.96 3.15
C HIS A 175 -22.20 -20.14 3.09
N GLU A 176 -21.15 -20.17 3.92
CA GLU A 176 -20.24 -21.32 4.00
C GLU A 176 -20.98 -22.60 4.38
N ALA A 177 -21.87 -22.53 5.38
CA ALA A 177 -22.71 -23.66 5.77
C ALA A 177 -23.62 -24.13 4.64
N LEU A 178 -24.35 -23.21 4.00
CA LEU A 178 -25.24 -23.50 2.88
C LEU A 178 -24.49 -24.19 1.74
N MET A 179 -23.35 -23.64 1.32
CA MET A 179 -22.56 -24.21 0.23
C MET A 179 -22.01 -25.59 0.59
N THR A 180 -21.62 -25.80 1.85
CA THR A 180 -21.16 -27.12 2.35
C THR A 180 -22.29 -28.15 2.31
N LEU A 181 -23.50 -27.77 2.74
CA LEU A 181 -24.69 -28.63 2.71
C LEU A 181 -25.14 -28.93 1.27
N MET A 182 -25.17 -27.93 0.38
CA MET A 182 -25.50 -28.14 -1.03
C MET A 182 -24.50 -29.07 -1.73
N ALA A 183 -23.20 -28.93 -1.43
CA ALA A 183 -22.18 -29.85 -1.95
C ALA A 183 -22.39 -31.27 -1.41
N ARG A 184 -22.75 -31.42 -0.13
CA ARG A 184 -23.07 -32.71 0.49
C ARG A 184 -24.26 -33.38 -0.19
N GLU A 185 -25.33 -32.62 -0.43
CA GLU A 185 -26.54 -33.08 -1.12
C GLU A 185 -26.23 -33.53 -2.56
N ALA A 186 -25.29 -32.86 -3.23
CA ALA A 186 -24.76 -33.29 -4.53
C ALA A 186 -23.90 -34.57 -4.46
N GLY A 187 -23.78 -35.22 -3.30
CA GLY A 187 -23.03 -36.45 -3.09
C GLY A 187 -21.52 -36.26 -2.94
N VAL A 188 -21.06 -35.03 -2.71
CA VAL A 188 -19.66 -34.73 -2.39
C VAL A 188 -19.43 -34.98 -0.91
N LYS A 189 -18.34 -35.66 -0.55
CA LYS A 189 -17.95 -35.81 0.85
C LYS A 189 -17.46 -34.46 1.39
N THR A 190 -18.26 -33.86 2.26
CA THR A 190 -17.96 -32.62 2.97
C THR A 190 -18.23 -32.80 4.47
N PRO A 191 -17.50 -32.10 5.36
CA PRO A 191 -17.74 -32.17 6.80
C PRO A 191 -19.18 -31.74 7.11
N ALA A 192 -19.87 -32.49 7.97
CA ALA A 192 -21.23 -32.14 8.37
C ALA A 192 -21.21 -30.85 9.19
N VAL A 193 -22.03 -29.87 8.80
CA VAL A 193 -22.27 -28.66 9.59
C VAL A 193 -23.15 -29.06 10.76
N ARG A 194 -22.68 -28.85 11.98
CA ARG A 194 -23.42 -29.14 13.21
C ARG A 194 -24.21 -27.93 13.67
N GLU A 195 -23.51 -26.81 13.89
CA GLU A 195 -24.14 -25.59 14.38
C GLU A 195 -23.40 -24.33 13.90
N ILE A 196 -24.13 -23.22 13.88
CA ILE A 196 -23.58 -21.86 13.76
C ILE A 196 -23.86 -21.15 15.07
N VAL A 197 -22.81 -20.67 15.72
CA VAL A 197 -22.85 -20.11 17.06
C VAL A 197 -22.39 -18.66 17.00
N ALA A 198 -23.03 -17.76 17.73
CA ALA A 198 -22.59 -16.37 17.82
C ALA A 198 -22.49 -15.92 19.27
N ASP A 199 -21.61 -14.99 19.58
CA ASP A 199 -21.63 -14.38 20.91
C ASP A 199 -22.91 -13.56 21.15
N GLN A 200 -23.20 -13.20 22.40
CA GLN A 200 -24.40 -12.43 22.77
C GLN A 200 -24.57 -11.12 21.97
N ARG A 201 -23.46 -10.54 21.48
CA ARG A 201 -23.45 -9.30 20.69
C ARG A 201 -23.58 -9.54 19.18
N GLY A 202 -23.47 -10.79 18.71
CA GLY A 202 -23.47 -11.16 17.30
C GLY A 202 -22.25 -10.63 16.52
N GLU A 203 -21.19 -10.24 17.21
CA GLU A 203 -19.96 -9.68 16.62
C GLU A 203 -18.96 -10.79 16.25
N HIS A 204 -19.02 -11.93 16.94
CA HIS A 204 -18.17 -13.08 16.73
C HIS A 204 -19.03 -14.29 16.36
N VAL A 205 -18.79 -14.86 15.17
CA VAL A 205 -19.56 -15.99 14.66
C VAL A 205 -18.62 -17.16 14.40
N TYR A 206 -19.03 -18.32 14.90
CA TYR A 206 -18.33 -19.59 14.82
C TYR A 206 -19.19 -20.59 14.04
N ILE A 207 -18.54 -21.47 13.30
CA ILE A 207 -19.19 -22.61 12.65
C ILE A 207 -18.56 -23.90 13.14
N LEU A 208 -19.40 -24.84 13.53
CA LEU A 208 -19.03 -26.12 14.10
C LEU A 208 -19.29 -27.22 13.08
N PHE A 209 -18.26 -28.00 12.82
CA PHE A 209 -18.28 -29.13 11.89
C PHE A 209 -17.93 -30.43 12.62
N ASP A 210 -18.24 -31.55 11.99
CA ASP A 210 -17.62 -32.83 12.36
C ASP A 210 -16.10 -32.78 12.20
N PHE A 211 -15.39 -33.38 13.15
CA PHE A 211 -13.94 -33.52 13.06
C PHE A 211 -13.59 -34.67 12.10
N ILE A 212 -12.82 -34.35 11.05
CA ILE A 212 -12.28 -35.34 10.11
C ILE A 212 -10.90 -35.78 10.60
N GLU A 213 -10.75 -37.06 10.95
CA GLU A 213 -9.45 -37.64 11.29
C GLU A 213 -8.64 -37.91 10.03
N GLY A 214 -7.80 -36.94 9.64
CA GLY A 214 -7.07 -37.01 8.38
C GLY A 214 -6.03 -35.92 8.20
N LYS A 215 -5.38 -35.94 7.04
CA LYS A 215 -4.42 -34.90 6.61
C LYS A 215 -4.86 -34.29 5.29
N THR A 216 -4.52 -33.02 5.08
CA THR A 216 -4.74 -32.41 3.77
C THR A 216 -3.81 -33.02 2.74
N LEU A 217 -4.23 -33.01 1.47
CA LEU A 217 -3.38 -33.44 0.36
C LEU A 217 -2.08 -32.61 0.37
N ALA A 218 -2.14 -31.34 0.78
CA ALA A 218 -1.01 -30.44 1.01
C ALA A 218 0.02 -30.93 2.07
N GLN A 219 -0.34 -31.84 2.97
CA GLN A 219 0.50 -32.31 4.09
C GLN A 219 1.03 -33.74 3.92
N ILE A 220 0.38 -34.58 3.12
CA ILE A 220 0.86 -35.96 2.90
C ILE A 220 2.10 -35.98 2.01
N SER A 221 2.91 -37.05 2.07
CA SER A 221 4.10 -37.18 1.21
C SER A 221 3.69 -37.29 -0.26
N ASN A 222 4.50 -36.76 -1.18
CA ASN A 222 4.23 -36.87 -2.62
C ASN A 222 4.16 -38.33 -3.09
N LYS A 223 4.88 -39.24 -2.42
CA LYS A 223 4.88 -40.68 -2.72
C LYS A 223 3.57 -41.36 -2.33
N ASP A 224 2.84 -40.80 -1.37
CA ASP A 224 1.60 -41.36 -0.83
C ASP A 224 0.36 -40.93 -1.65
N VAL A 225 0.55 -40.09 -2.68
CA VAL A 225 -0.52 -39.70 -3.60
C VAL A 225 -0.62 -40.74 -4.72
N ASP A 226 -1.41 -41.77 -4.50
CA ASP A 226 -1.66 -42.84 -5.48
C ASP A 226 -2.72 -42.45 -6.54
N GLU A 227 -2.95 -43.34 -7.49
CA GLU A 227 -3.92 -43.13 -8.57
C GLU A 227 -5.37 -43.20 -8.10
N LYS A 228 -5.63 -44.00 -7.06
CA LYS A 228 -6.97 -44.13 -6.46
C LYS A 228 -7.41 -42.80 -5.84
N ILE A 229 -6.53 -42.14 -5.09
CA ILE A 229 -6.77 -40.81 -4.50
C ILE A 229 -7.09 -39.80 -5.60
N LEU A 230 -6.32 -39.78 -6.68
CA LEU A 230 -6.57 -38.85 -7.78
C LEU A 230 -7.92 -39.13 -8.47
N THR A 231 -8.24 -40.40 -8.67
CA THR A 231 -9.52 -40.84 -9.25
C THR A 231 -10.70 -40.40 -8.38
N ASP A 232 -10.66 -40.70 -7.07
CA ASP A 232 -11.71 -40.35 -6.12
C ASP A 232 -11.89 -38.82 -6.01
N LEU A 233 -10.80 -38.06 -6.09
CA LEU A 233 -10.82 -36.60 -6.09
C LEU A 233 -11.56 -36.07 -7.31
N TRP A 234 -11.19 -36.52 -8.52
CA TRP A 234 -11.83 -36.07 -9.75
C TRP A 234 -13.30 -36.48 -9.83
N GLN A 235 -13.70 -37.61 -9.25
CA GLN A 235 -15.11 -37.98 -9.10
C GLN A 235 -15.86 -37.00 -8.18
N GLY A 236 -15.26 -36.57 -7.07
CA GLY A 236 -15.80 -35.49 -6.25
C GLY A 236 -15.98 -34.17 -7.03
N ILE A 237 -15.00 -33.81 -7.87
CA ILE A 237 -15.06 -32.61 -8.70
C ILE A 237 -16.14 -32.71 -9.78
N LYS A 238 -16.36 -33.90 -10.37
CA LYS A 238 -17.49 -34.12 -11.30
C LYS A 238 -18.83 -33.83 -10.66
N LYS A 239 -19.04 -34.29 -9.42
CA LYS A 239 -20.28 -34.05 -8.67
C LYS A 239 -20.51 -32.56 -8.42
N LEU A 240 -19.48 -31.82 -8.00
CA LEU A 240 -19.56 -30.35 -7.87
C LEU A 240 -19.93 -29.68 -9.20
N ARG A 241 -19.30 -30.09 -10.31
CA ARG A 241 -19.59 -29.55 -11.64
C ARG A 241 -21.02 -29.85 -12.11
N ALA A 242 -21.50 -31.06 -11.88
CA ALA A 242 -22.87 -31.46 -12.19
C ALA A 242 -23.89 -30.62 -11.41
N ALA A 243 -23.61 -30.35 -10.13
CA ALA A 243 -24.41 -29.47 -9.29
C ALA A 243 -24.21 -27.97 -9.56
N ARG A 244 -23.34 -27.61 -10.52
CA ARG A 244 -22.99 -26.21 -10.85
C ARG A 244 -22.47 -25.44 -9.63
N ILE A 245 -21.70 -26.10 -8.77
CA ILE A 245 -21.06 -25.51 -7.60
C ILE A 245 -19.57 -25.28 -7.91
N ALA A 246 -19.14 -24.02 -7.90
CA ALA A 246 -17.73 -23.67 -7.92
C ALA A 246 -17.22 -23.49 -6.49
N HIS A 247 -16.10 -24.12 -6.14
CA HIS A 247 -15.45 -24.01 -4.84
C HIS A 247 -14.62 -22.72 -4.71
N ARG A 248 -14.01 -22.23 -5.80
CA ARG A 248 -13.24 -20.96 -5.87
C ARG A 248 -11.96 -20.87 -5.04
N ASP A 249 -11.64 -21.91 -4.28
CA ASP A 249 -10.35 -22.12 -3.60
C ASP A 249 -9.98 -23.61 -3.67
N LEU A 250 -10.16 -24.23 -4.85
CA LEU A 250 -9.99 -25.67 -5.04
C LEU A 250 -8.52 -26.04 -5.19
N ARG A 251 -7.84 -26.27 -4.08
CA ARG A 251 -6.40 -26.56 -3.98
C ARG A 251 -6.12 -27.75 -3.07
N CYS A 252 -4.92 -28.32 -3.13
CA CYS A 252 -4.51 -29.47 -2.30
C CYS A 252 -4.65 -29.21 -0.78
N ALA A 253 -4.63 -27.95 -0.34
CA ALA A 253 -4.85 -27.60 1.07
C ALA A 253 -6.32 -27.77 1.52
N ASN A 254 -7.26 -27.76 0.59
CA ASN A 254 -8.70 -27.88 0.83
C ASN A 254 -9.26 -29.25 0.41
N VAL A 255 -8.36 -30.22 0.18
CA VAL A 255 -8.67 -31.63 -0.04
C VAL A 255 -8.09 -32.39 1.15
N MET A 256 -8.92 -33.07 1.93
CA MET A 256 -8.51 -33.91 3.05
C MET A 256 -8.67 -35.39 2.72
N ILE A 257 -7.74 -36.20 3.22
CA ILE A 257 -7.81 -37.66 3.18
C ILE A 257 -7.97 -38.14 4.61
N ASP A 258 -9.06 -38.86 4.88
CA ASP A 258 -9.32 -39.49 6.17
C ASP A 258 -8.45 -40.76 6.37
N SER A 259 -8.45 -41.30 7.59
CA SER A 259 -7.72 -42.53 7.93
C SER A 259 -8.15 -43.77 7.12
N GLY A 260 -9.36 -43.78 6.55
CA GLY A 260 -9.87 -44.83 5.68
C GLY A 260 -9.59 -44.59 4.18
N GLY A 261 -8.84 -43.54 3.83
CA GLY A 261 -8.54 -43.18 2.44
C GLY A 261 -9.67 -42.46 1.72
N GLY A 262 -10.71 -42.02 2.43
CA GLY A 262 -11.81 -41.23 1.89
C GLY A 262 -11.39 -39.78 1.62
N ILE A 263 -11.81 -39.23 0.48
CA ILE A 263 -11.52 -37.85 0.10
C ILE A 263 -12.66 -36.93 0.50
N TRP A 264 -12.29 -35.84 1.18
CA TRP A 264 -13.18 -34.79 1.67
C TRP A 264 -12.78 -33.45 1.08
N LEU A 265 -13.77 -32.69 0.61
CA LEU A 265 -13.58 -31.28 0.26
C LEU A 265 -13.99 -30.42 1.46
N ILE A 266 -13.15 -29.44 1.78
CA ILE A 266 -13.30 -28.56 2.95
C ILE A 266 -13.22 -27.09 2.53
N ASP A 267 -13.71 -26.19 3.39
CA ASP A 267 -13.64 -24.73 3.21
C ASP A 267 -14.42 -24.17 2.01
N PHE A 268 -15.74 -24.26 2.08
CA PHE A 268 -16.66 -23.69 1.09
C PHE A 268 -16.93 -22.19 1.30
N GLY A 269 -16.09 -21.48 2.06
CA GLY A 269 -16.32 -20.06 2.40
C GLY A 269 -16.31 -19.11 1.20
N PHE A 270 -15.69 -19.51 0.09
CA PHE A 270 -15.68 -18.78 -1.18
C PHE A 270 -16.54 -19.44 -2.26
N ALA A 271 -17.23 -20.54 -1.95
CA ALA A 271 -17.95 -21.30 -2.95
C ALA A 271 -19.16 -20.54 -3.50
N GLN A 272 -19.61 -20.91 -4.69
CA GLN A 272 -20.69 -20.27 -5.41
C GLN A 272 -21.58 -21.31 -6.08
N SER A 273 -22.89 -21.22 -5.85
CA SER A 273 -23.90 -22.01 -6.55
C SER A 273 -24.26 -21.38 -7.90
N SER A 274 -24.86 -22.17 -8.80
CA SER A 274 -25.20 -21.75 -10.17
C SER A 274 -24.00 -21.14 -10.92
N ALA A 275 -22.81 -21.69 -10.70
CA ALA A 275 -21.58 -21.19 -11.26
C ALA A 275 -21.57 -21.35 -12.79
N THR A 276 -20.98 -20.37 -13.48
CA THR A 276 -20.82 -20.44 -14.93
C THR A 276 -19.83 -21.55 -15.32
N LYS A 277 -19.90 -22.01 -16.57
CA LYS A 277 -18.95 -23.00 -17.09
C LYS A 277 -17.50 -22.52 -16.95
N ARG A 278 -17.27 -21.23 -17.21
CA ARG A 278 -15.95 -20.60 -17.04
C ARG A 278 -15.46 -20.67 -15.59
N ARG A 279 -16.32 -20.40 -14.61
CA ARG A 279 -15.93 -20.48 -13.20
C ARG A 279 -15.53 -21.90 -12.78
N LEU A 280 -16.33 -22.88 -13.17
CA LEU A 280 -16.05 -24.30 -12.92
C LEU A 280 -14.73 -24.73 -13.59
N ASN A 281 -14.41 -24.15 -14.76
CA ASN A 281 -13.16 -24.40 -15.48
C ASN A 281 -11.93 -23.76 -14.80
N ILE A 282 -12.10 -22.60 -14.14
CA ILE A 282 -11.04 -21.98 -13.31
C ILE A 282 -10.71 -22.87 -12.11
N ASP A 283 -11.70 -23.48 -11.46
CA ASP A 283 -11.46 -24.38 -10.32
C ASP A 283 -10.67 -25.62 -10.73
N ILE A 284 -10.95 -26.21 -11.89
CA ILE A 284 -10.15 -27.32 -12.42
C ILE A 284 -8.71 -26.85 -12.69
N ALA A 285 -8.53 -25.69 -13.33
CA ALA A 285 -7.21 -25.15 -13.61
C ALA A 285 -6.41 -24.90 -12.32
N GLU A 286 -7.05 -24.35 -11.28
CA GLU A 286 -6.46 -24.17 -9.95
C GLU A 286 -6.03 -25.52 -9.34
N LEU A 287 -6.93 -26.51 -9.32
CA LEU A 287 -6.66 -27.82 -8.73
C LEU A 287 -5.54 -28.55 -9.49
N MET A 288 -5.59 -28.54 -10.82
CA MET A 288 -4.58 -29.19 -11.66
C MET A 288 -3.19 -28.58 -11.44
N VAL A 289 -3.08 -27.25 -11.32
CA VAL A 289 -1.81 -26.59 -10.98
C VAL A 289 -1.37 -26.90 -9.56
N SER A 290 -2.31 -26.89 -8.61
CA SER A 290 -2.02 -27.26 -7.22
C SER A 290 -1.54 -28.72 -7.10
N LEU A 291 -2.09 -29.64 -7.89
CA LEU A 291 -1.66 -31.04 -7.99
C LEU A 291 -0.29 -31.15 -8.68
N ALA A 292 -0.06 -30.41 -9.75
CA ALA A 292 1.21 -30.43 -10.48
C ALA A 292 2.40 -29.99 -9.61
N LEU A 293 2.18 -29.06 -8.68
CA LEU A 293 3.16 -28.67 -7.66
C LEU A 293 3.51 -29.80 -6.68
N ARG A 294 2.67 -30.85 -6.60
CA ARG A 294 2.82 -32.00 -5.69
C ARG A 294 3.31 -33.25 -6.39
N VAL A 295 2.66 -33.65 -7.47
CA VAL A 295 2.90 -34.93 -8.16
C VAL A 295 3.59 -34.78 -9.52
N GLY A 296 3.93 -33.55 -9.91
CA GLY A 296 4.47 -33.22 -11.22
C GLY A 296 3.40 -32.99 -12.28
N HIS A 297 3.76 -32.25 -13.34
CA HIS A 297 2.81 -31.81 -14.37
C HIS A 297 2.16 -32.97 -15.14
N LYS A 298 2.91 -34.01 -15.51
CA LYS A 298 2.38 -35.16 -16.28
C LYS A 298 1.25 -35.87 -15.53
N LYS A 299 1.55 -36.38 -14.32
CA LYS A 299 0.57 -37.09 -13.48
C LYS A 299 -0.65 -36.22 -13.13
N ALA A 300 -0.47 -34.92 -12.93
CA ALA A 300 -1.59 -34.01 -12.68
C ALA A 300 -2.51 -33.86 -13.91
N VAL A 301 -1.94 -33.69 -15.11
CA VAL A 301 -2.72 -33.58 -16.36
C VAL A 301 -3.36 -34.91 -16.73
N ASP A 302 -2.61 -36.01 -16.68
CA ASP A 302 -3.10 -37.35 -17.02
C ASP A 302 -4.27 -37.74 -16.11
N SER A 303 -4.16 -37.51 -14.80
CA SER A 303 -5.27 -37.77 -13.88
C SER A 303 -6.48 -36.87 -14.13
N ALA A 304 -6.28 -35.61 -14.53
CA ALA A 304 -7.37 -34.70 -14.88
C ALA A 304 -8.08 -35.17 -16.15
N ILE A 305 -7.36 -35.70 -17.15
CA ILE A 305 -7.92 -36.26 -18.38
C ILE A 305 -8.67 -37.55 -18.09
N ALA A 306 -8.07 -38.49 -17.36
CA ALA A 306 -8.72 -39.73 -16.95
C ALA A 306 -9.98 -39.46 -16.11
N GLY A 307 -9.89 -38.45 -15.24
CA GLY A 307 -10.98 -37.96 -14.43
C GLY A 307 -12.08 -37.34 -15.29
N LEU A 308 -11.83 -36.19 -15.93
CA LEU A 308 -12.84 -35.30 -16.49
C LEU A 308 -13.04 -35.41 -18.01
N GLY A 309 -12.17 -36.12 -18.72
CA GLY A 309 -12.13 -36.20 -20.18
C GLY A 309 -11.20 -35.16 -20.81
N ALA A 310 -10.64 -35.51 -21.97
CA ALA A 310 -9.70 -34.65 -22.71
C ALA A 310 -10.34 -33.33 -23.15
N ASP A 311 -11.62 -33.34 -23.56
CA ASP A 311 -12.32 -32.14 -24.01
C ASP A 311 -12.40 -31.06 -22.93
N VAL A 312 -12.73 -31.46 -21.69
CA VAL A 312 -12.80 -30.55 -20.55
C VAL A 312 -11.42 -29.99 -20.23
N VAL A 313 -10.37 -30.81 -20.32
CA VAL A 313 -8.99 -30.37 -20.09
C VAL A 313 -8.51 -29.44 -21.22
N GLY A 314 -8.95 -29.65 -22.46
CA GLY A 314 -8.67 -28.75 -23.58
C GLY A 314 -9.25 -27.34 -23.35
N GLU A 315 -10.48 -27.26 -22.87
CA GLU A 315 -11.15 -25.98 -22.57
C GLU A 315 -10.48 -25.14 -21.47
N ILE A 316 -9.75 -25.77 -20.54
CA ILE A 316 -9.08 -25.05 -19.45
C ILE A 316 -7.68 -24.55 -19.84
N VAL A 317 -7.08 -25.05 -20.92
CA VAL A 317 -5.72 -24.67 -21.36
C VAL A 317 -5.56 -23.14 -21.46
N PRO A 318 -6.50 -22.37 -22.05
CA PRO A 318 -6.40 -20.91 -22.12
C PRO A 318 -6.47 -20.19 -20.76
N LEU A 319 -6.94 -20.87 -19.71
CA LEU A 319 -7.05 -20.37 -18.34
C LEU A 319 -5.79 -20.64 -17.50
N LEU A 320 -4.83 -21.44 -17.99
CA LEU A 320 -3.57 -21.76 -17.29
C LEU A 320 -2.59 -20.58 -17.29
N GLN A 321 -2.96 -19.51 -16.59
CA GLN A 321 -2.21 -18.26 -16.48
C GLN A 321 -2.36 -17.66 -15.07
N GLY A 322 -1.30 -17.03 -14.56
CA GLY A 322 -1.23 -16.53 -13.19
C GLY A 322 -2.47 -15.78 -12.66
N PRO A 323 -3.13 -14.89 -13.44
CA PRO A 323 -4.33 -14.20 -13.00
C PRO A 323 -5.53 -15.09 -12.63
N ALA A 324 -5.62 -16.31 -13.17
CA ALA A 324 -6.71 -17.23 -12.88
C ALA A 324 -6.65 -17.80 -11.46
N PHE A 325 -5.45 -17.83 -10.87
CA PHE A 325 -5.19 -18.63 -9.67
C PHE A 325 -5.39 -17.89 -8.34
N THR A 326 -5.43 -18.64 -7.24
CA THR A 326 -5.44 -18.05 -5.88
C THR A 326 -4.10 -17.38 -5.57
N LYS A 327 -4.08 -16.55 -4.52
CA LYS A 327 -2.85 -15.85 -4.09
C LYS A 327 -1.73 -16.82 -3.73
N ASP A 328 -2.08 -17.93 -3.08
CA ASP A 328 -1.11 -18.89 -2.58
C ASP A 328 -0.54 -19.75 -3.71
N THR A 329 -1.37 -20.22 -4.64
CA THR A 329 -0.91 -20.93 -5.84
C THR A 329 0.00 -20.03 -6.69
N ARG A 330 -0.35 -18.76 -6.89
CA ARG A 330 0.55 -17.78 -7.52
C ARG A 330 1.88 -17.62 -6.80
N ALA A 331 1.88 -17.63 -5.47
CA ALA A 331 3.09 -17.48 -4.68
C ALA A 331 4.02 -18.69 -4.85
N GLN A 332 3.46 -19.90 -4.84
CA GLN A 332 4.21 -21.14 -5.10
C GLN A 332 4.75 -21.20 -6.54
N LEU A 333 3.97 -20.76 -7.53
CA LEU A 333 4.41 -20.67 -8.93
C LEU A 333 5.56 -19.68 -9.15
N ARG A 334 5.71 -18.62 -8.34
CA ARG A 334 6.86 -17.71 -8.45
C ARG A 334 8.20 -18.42 -8.21
N GLY A 335 8.19 -19.49 -7.40
CA GLY A 335 9.33 -20.37 -7.19
C GLY A 335 9.55 -21.41 -8.30
N ASN A 336 8.52 -21.66 -9.14
CA ASN A 336 8.50 -22.68 -10.19
C ASN A 336 8.03 -22.09 -11.52
N ARG A 337 8.80 -21.13 -12.07
CA ARG A 337 8.37 -20.28 -13.20
C ARG A 337 8.05 -21.06 -14.48
N GLU A 338 8.70 -22.19 -14.70
CA GLU A 338 8.53 -23.01 -15.92
C GLU A 338 7.36 -23.99 -15.83
N LEU A 339 6.95 -24.38 -14.61
CA LEU A 339 5.95 -25.43 -14.40
C LEU A 339 4.64 -25.13 -15.12
N LEU A 340 4.19 -23.87 -15.10
CA LEU A 340 2.94 -23.48 -15.75
C LEU A 340 2.99 -23.64 -17.28
N ASN A 341 4.16 -23.40 -17.88
CA ASN A 341 4.36 -23.66 -19.30
C ASN A 341 4.42 -25.17 -19.56
N SER A 342 5.09 -25.95 -18.72
CA SER A 342 5.12 -27.43 -18.86
C SER A 342 3.73 -28.05 -18.78
N ILE A 343 2.88 -27.62 -17.83
CA ILE A 343 1.49 -28.08 -17.73
C ILE A 343 0.73 -27.74 -19.02
N ARG A 344 0.88 -26.51 -19.53
CA ARG A 344 0.18 -26.06 -20.74
C ARG A 344 0.60 -26.87 -21.96
N THR A 345 1.89 -27.02 -22.21
CA THR A 345 2.43 -27.77 -23.35
C THR A 345 1.95 -29.22 -23.32
N TYR A 346 2.03 -29.86 -22.16
CA TYR A 346 1.62 -31.26 -22.02
C TYR A 346 0.10 -31.45 -22.15
N ALA A 347 -0.69 -30.53 -21.59
CA ALA A 347 -2.15 -30.56 -21.76
C ALA A 347 -2.57 -30.37 -23.23
N VAL A 348 -1.90 -29.48 -23.97
CA VAL A 348 -2.16 -29.31 -25.42
C VAL A 348 -1.84 -30.59 -26.19
N GLU A 349 -0.67 -31.18 -25.94
CA GLU A 349 -0.24 -32.44 -26.57
C GLU A 349 -1.28 -33.56 -26.38
N LYS A 350 -1.85 -33.67 -25.18
CA LYS A 350 -2.80 -34.74 -24.82
C LYS A 350 -4.25 -34.49 -25.21
N THR A 351 -4.63 -33.24 -25.51
CA THR A 351 -6.04 -32.88 -25.80
C THR A 351 -6.29 -32.52 -27.26
N SER A 352 -5.25 -32.53 -28.11
CA SER A 352 -5.33 -32.19 -29.55
C SER A 352 -5.99 -30.82 -29.83
N THR A 353 -5.91 -29.89 -28.87
CA THR A 353 -6.54 -28.56 -28.97
C THR A 353 -5.71 -27.64 -29.86
N THR A 354 -6.28 -27.09 -30.94
CA THR A 354 -5.55 -26.28 -31.95
C THR A 354 -5.47 -24.78 -31.67
N ASP A 355 -6.29 -24.22 -30.77
CA ASP A 355 -6.30 -22.78 -30.47
C ASP A 355 -5.58 -22.48 -29.14
N HIS A 356 -4.50 -21.68 -29.22
CA HIS A 356 -3.55 -21.43 -28.12
C HIS A 356 -3.60 -20.00 -27.57
N GLN A 357 -4.56 -19.18 -27.99
CA GLN A 357 -4.59 -17.80 -27.52
C GLN A 357 -5.04 -17.73 -26.05
N LEU A 358 -4.10 -17.35 -25.17
CA LEU A 358 -4.38 -17.06 -23.78
C LEU A 358 -5.53 -16.05 -23.68
N GLN A 359 -6.58 -16.40 -22.95
CA GLN A 359 -7.69 -15.48 -22.73
C GLN A 359 -7.19 -14.24 -21.99
N LYS A 360 -7.59 -13.05 -22.43
CA LYS A 360 -7.21 -11.79 -21.75
C LYS A 360 -7.98 -11.66 -20.43
N LEU A 361 -7.42 -12.16 -19.34
CA LEU A 361 -8.03 -12.10 -17.99
C LEU A 361 -7.87 -10.72 -17.32
N ALA A 362 -6.83 -9.95 -17.65
CA ALA A 362 -6.61 -8.60 -17.13
C ALA A 362 -7.14 -7.54 -18.10
N ARG A 363 -7.92 -6.58 -17.58
CA ARG A 363 -8.38 -5.37 -18.30
C ARG A 363 -7.27 -4.33 -18.36
N ILE A 364 -6.58 -4.10 -17.25
CA ILE A 364 -5.57 -3.07 -17.06
C ILE A 364 -4.44 -3.68 -16.21
N THR A 365 -3.18 -3.44 -16.55
CA THR A 365 -2.06 -3.87 -15.70
C THR A 365 -1.98 -2.99 -14.44
N PRO A 366 -1.55 -3.51 -13.27
CA PRO A 366 -1.37 -2.68 -12.07
C PRO A 366 -0.48 -1.46 -12.29
N THR A 367 0.51 -1.58 -13.20
CA THR A 367 1.36 -0.48 -13.67
C THR A 367 0.55 0.62 -14.35
N ASN A 368 -0.40 0.26 -15.22
CA ASN A 368 -1.24 1.25 -15.91
C ASN A 368 -2.23 1.93 -14.95
N VAL A 369 -2.73 1.22 -13.93
CA VAL A 369 -3.54 1.85 -12.87
C VAL A 369 -2.70 2.83 -12.07
N PHE A 370 -1.48 2.46 -11.70
CA PHE A 370 -0.56 3.35 -10.99
C PHE A 370 -0.21 4.60 -11.82
N ILE A 371 0.05 4.44 -13.12
CA ILE A 371 0.30 5.55 -14.04
C ILE A 371 -0.95 6.44 -14.17
N ALA A 372 -2.14 5.85 -14.36
CA ALA A 372 -3.38 6.60 -14.46
C ALA A 372 -3.71 7.36 -13.17
N PHE A 373 -3.46 6.75 -12.02
CA PHE A 373 -3.59 7.40 -10.72
C PHE A 373 -2.59 8.54 -10.56
N GLY A 374 -1.31 8.31 -10.89
CA GLY A 374 -0.28 9.35 -10.89
C GLY A 374 -0.60 10.51 -11.85
N LEU A 375 -1.17 10.22 -13.03
CA LEU A 375 -1.59 11.22 -14.00
C LEU A 375 -2.81 12.01 -13.51
N PHE A 376 -3.82 11.32 -12.96
CA PHE A 376 -5.00 11.95 -12.37
C PHE A 376 -4.62 12.89 -11.22
N PHE A 377 -3.80 12.43 -10.28
CA PHE A 377 -3.29 13.25 -9.18
C PHE A 377 -2.40 14.39 -9.69
N GLY A 378 -1.54 14.09 -10.67
CA GLY A 378 -0.73 15.09 -11.35
C GLY A 378 -1.61 16.23 -11.86
N ILE A 379 -2.60 15.92 -12.71
CA ILE A 379 -3.52 16.92 -13.27
C ILE A 379 -4.29 17.66 -12.16
N PHE A 380 -4.89 16.95 -11.20
CA PHE A 380 -5.70 17.60 -10.16
C PHE A 380 -4.93 18.52 -9.22
N ILE A 381 -3.65 18.25 -8.95
CA ILE A 381 -2.82 19.06 -8.05
C ILE A 381 -2.08 20.17 -8.82
N VAL A 382 -1.63 19.88 -10.04
CA VAL A 382 -0.84 20.80 -10.88
C VAL A 382 -1.73 21.84 -11.55
N LEU A 383 -2.93 21.49 -11.98
CA LEU A 383 -3.81 22.39 -12.74
C LEU A 383 -4.19 23.67 -11.97
N PRO A 384 -4.54 23.63 -10.66
CA PRO A 384 -4.79 24.84 -9.89
C PRO A 384 -3.56 25.76 -9.78
N GLN A 385 -2.34 25.21 -9.80
CA GLN A 385 -1.11 25.98 -9.66
C GLN A 385 -0.76 26.80 -10.91
N PHE A 386 -1.24 26.38 -12.09
CA PHE A 386 -1.10 27.18 -13.31
C PHE A 386 -1.83 28.52 -13.22
N GLY A 387 -2.93 28.62 -12.45
CA GLY A 387 -3.62 29.89 -12.20
C GLY A 387 -2.76 30.89 -11.42
N GLN A 388 -1.87 30.42 -10.56
CA GLN A 388 -0.96 31.26 -9.76
C GLN A 388 0.25 31.76 -10.57
N LEU A 389 0.60 31.10 -11.68
CA LEU A 389 1.69 31.55 -12.57
C LEU A 389 1.38 32.91 -13.21
N GLY A 390 0.11 33.26 -13.38
CA GLY A 390 -0.31 34.59 -13.88
C GLY A 390 0.24 35.73 -13.02
N GLN A 391 0.36 35.53 -11.69
CA GLN A 391 0.92 36.52 -10.77
C GLN A 391 2.45 36.68 -10.90
N ILE A 392 3.15 35.65 -11.38
CA ILE A 392 4.59 35.72 -11.69
C ILE A 392 4.81 36.59 -12.93
N VAL A 393 3.96 36.42 -13.95
CA VAL A 393 4.05 37.17 -15.22
C VAL A 393 3.85 38.66 -14.98
N THR A 394 2.93 39.05 -14.09
CA THR A 394 2.70 40.46 -13.73
C THR A 394 3.82 41.08 -12.89
N LYS A 395 4.74 40.27 -12.35
CA LYS A 395 5.88 40.72 -11.53
C LYS A 395 7.24 40.41 -12.14
N ILE A 396 7.29 39.90 -13.37
CA ILE A 396 8.52 39.49 -14.06
C ILE A 396 9.43 40.70 -14.33
N ASP A 397 8.87 41.88 -14.55
CA ASP A 397 9.62 43.10 -14.90
C ASP A 397 10.53 43.60 -13.76
N ASN A 398 10.30 43.15 -12.52
CA ASN A 398 11.07 43.56 -11.33
C ASN A 398 12.08 42.50 -10.85
N ILE A 399 12.30 41.43 -11.61
CA ILE A 399 13.21 40.34 -11.20
C ILE A 399 14.66 40.74 -11.48
N ASN A 400 15.50 40.70 -10.45
CA ASN A 400 16.95 40.83 -10.62
C ASN A 400 17.53 39.56 -11.29
N PRO A 401 18.10 39.67 -12.50
CA PRO A 401 18.57 38.52 -13.27
C PRO A 401 19.77 37.81 -12.63
N GLY A 402 20.60 38.52 -11.85
CA GLY A 402 21.75 37.93 -11.17
C GLY A 402 21.31 36.96 -10.08
N TRP A 403 20.35 37.36 -9.25
CA TRP A 403 19.78 36.49 -8.21
C TRP A 403 18.96 35.34 -8.80
N LEU A 404 18.24 35.57 -9.90
CA LEU A 404 17.58 34.50 -10.65
C LEU A 404 18.60 33.44 -11.13
N ALA A 405 19.72 33.87 -11.72
CA ALA A 405 20.77 32.96 -12.17
C ALA A 405 21.36 32.15 -11.00
N ILE A 406 21.58 32.79 -9.85
CA ILE A 406 22.05 32.10 -8.63
C ILE A 406 21.02 31.06 -8.16
N ALA A 407 19.72 31.39 -8.16
CA ALA A 407 18.68 30.45 -7.77
C ALA A 407 18.64 29.22 -8.68
N LEU A 408 18.78 29.42 -10.00
CA LEU A 408 18.82 28.34 -10.98
C LEU A 408 20.10 27.49 -10.87
N ALA A 409 21.26 28.12 -10.69
CA ALA A 409 22.53 27.43 -10.49
C ALA A 409 22.53 26.61 -9.19
N ALA A 410 21.99 27.17 -8.11
CA ALA A 410 21.84 26.49 -6.83
C ALA A 410 20.87 25.31 -6.94
N SER A 411 19.76 25.45 -7.68
CA SER A 411 18.87 24.33 -8.00
C SER A 411 19.59 23.22 -8.78
N ALA A 412 20.34 23.56 -9.83
CA ALA A 412 21.11 22.59 -10.60
C ALA A 412 22.19 21.86 -9.76
N ALA A 413 22.84 22.59 -8.85
CA ALA A 413 23.84 22.03 -7.93
C ALA A 413 23.26 20.93 -7.02
N THR A 414 21.96 20.96 -6.72
CA THR A 414 21.31 19.91 -5.91
C THR A 414 21.44 18.52 -6.54
N TYR A 415 21.41 18.41 -7.87
CA TYR A 415 21.53 17.12 -8.56
C TYR A 415 22.96 16.58 -8.54
N VAL A 416 23.95 17.47 -8.67
CA VAL A 416 25.37 17.13 -8.56
C VAL A 416 25.72 16.71 -7.13
N ALA A 417 25.23 17.46 -6.14
CA ALA A 417 25.41 17.14 -4.73
C ALA A 417 24.70 15.82 -4.34
N SER A 418 23.51 15.58 -4.89
CA SER A 418 22.79 14.31 -4.71
C SER A 418 23.55 13.14 -5.32
N ALA A 419 24.14 13.34 -6.50
CA ALA A 419 24.97 12.33 -7.16
C ALA A 419 26.23 12.01 -6.37
N TYR A 420 26.91 13.02 -5.86
CA TYR A 420 28.08 12.85 -4.98
C TYR A 420 27.72 12.06 -3.71
N THR A 421 26.62 12.43 -3.05
CA THR A 421 26.08 11.72 -1.88
C THR A 421 25.78 10.24 -2.20
N LEU A 422 25.17 9.97 -3.35
CA LEU A 422 24.85 8.61 -3.78
C LEU A 422 26.11 7.78 -4.10
N ILE A 423 27.13 8.36 -4.74
CA ILE A 423 28.42 7.69 -5.01
C ILE A 423 29.13 7.37 -3.69
N ALA A 424 29.08 8.27 -2.71
CA ALA A 424 29.61 8.00 -1.37
C ALA A 424 28.86 6.86 -0.66
N ALA A 425 27.54 6.79 -0.85
CA ALA A 425 26.66 5.75 -0.29
C ALA A 425 26.71 4.41 -1.03
N ALA A 426 27.19 4.37 -2.29
CA ALA A 426 27.15 3.19 -3.14
C ALA A 426 28.03 2.07 -2.59
N GLN A 427 27.41 1.05 -1.99
CA GLN A 427 28.09 -0.14 -1.48
C GLN A 427 28.05 -1.28 -2.51
N GLY A 428 29.20 -1.92 -2.74
CA GLY A 428 29.27 -3.13 -3.58
C GLY A 428 29.08 -2.91 -5.08
N ALA A 429 29.20 -1.67 -5.56
CA ALA A 429 29.29 -1.41 -6.99
C ALA A 429 30.59 -2.02 -7.54
N LEU A 430 30.48 -2.78 -8.64
CA LEU A 430 31.61 -3.41 -9.33
C LEU A 430 32.32 -2.44 -10.26
N ILE A 431 31.59 -1.43 -10.76
CA ILE A 431 32.07 -0.43 -11.71
C ILE A 431 32.01 0.95 -11.05
N ARG A 432 33.04 1.79 -11.28
CA ARG A 432 33.06 3.18 -10.80
C ARG A 432 31.94 3.97 -11.47
N MET A 433 31.12 4.62 -10.64
CA MET A 433 30.00 5.43 -11.09
C MET A 433 30.47 6.84 -11.47
N PRO A 434 30.33 7.28 -12.73
CA PRO A 434 30.72 8.62 -13.11
C PRO A 434 29.73 9.66 -12.53
N LEU A 435 30.26 10.80 -12.09
CA LEU A 435 29.47 11.86 -11.45
C LEU A 435 28.39 12.40 -12.39
N HIS A 436 28.73 12.70 -13.65
CA HIS A 436 27.79 13.26 -14.62
C HIS A 436 26.57 12.35 -14.87
N LEU A 437 26.80 11.04 -15.05
CA LEU A 437 25.72 10.08 -15.27
C LEU A 437 24.86 9.88 -14.03
N THR A 438 25.49 9.92 -12.85
CA THR A 438 24.79 9.84 -11.58
C THR A 438 23.94 11.09 -11.32
N SER A 439 24.40 12.27 -11.75
CA SER A 439 23.60 13.51 -11.74
C SER A 439 22.39 13.41 -12.67
N ILE A 440 22.54 12.81 -13.86
CA ILE A 440 21.43 12.51 -14.77
C ILE A 440 20.43 11.55 -14.10
N ALA A 441 20.92 10.53 -13.37
CA ALA A 441 20.08 9.62 -12.60
C ALA A 441 19.33 10.33 -11.46
N ALA A 442 19.98 11.23 -10.73
CA ALA A 442 19.35 12.05 -9.70
C ALA A 442 18.26 12.97 -10.29
N LEU A 443 18.53 13.59 -11.44
CA LEU A 443 17.58 14.43 -12.17
C LEU A 443 16.38 13.62 -12.68
N ALA A 444 16.61 12.43 -13.26
CA ALA A 444 15.54 11.51 -13.66
C ALA A 444 14.73 11.00 -12.45
N GLY A 445 15.38 10.75 -11.31
CA GLY A 445 14.74 10.39 -10.05
C GLY A 445 13.80 11.48 -9.55
N SER A 446 14.20 12.75 -9.67
CA SER A 446 13.33 13.88 -9.34
C SER A 446 12.07 13.92 -10.22
N PHE A 447 12.19 13.53 -11.50
CA PHE A 447 11.05 13.38 -12.40
C PHE A 447 10.09 12.28 -11.93
N ALA A 448 10.61 11.10 -11.62
CA ALA A 448 9.79 10.00 -11.12
C ALA A 448 9.09 10.34 -9.77
N ASN A 449 9.72 11.13 -8.92
CA ASN A 449 9.15 11.56 -7.63
C ASN A 449 7.91 12.45 -7.77
N ARG A 450 7.74 13.15 -8.90
CA ARG A 450 6.59 14.04 -9.13
C ARG A 450 5.28 13.27 -9.33
N PHE A 451 5.35 12.03 -9.80
CA PHE A 451 4.17 11.18 -10.07
C PHE A 451 3.95 10.08 -9.03
N THR A 452 4.80 10.02 -8.01
CA THR A 452 4.77 8.94 -7.01
C THR A 452 4.68 9.49 -5.58
N PRO A 453 3.80 8.94 -4.73
CA PRO A 453 3.78 9.28 -3.31
C PRO A 453 5.10 8.92 -2.63
N PHE A 454 5.48 9.70 -1.61
CA PHE A 454 6.67 9.49 -0.78
C PHE A 454 8.02 9.40 -1.52
N GLY A 455 8.08 9.83 -2.79
CA GLY A 455 9.31 9.75 -3.60
C GLY A 455 9.77 8.32 -3.91
N ILE A 456 8.85 7.35 -3.91
CA ILE A 456 9.18 5.93 -4.18
C ILE A 456 9.66 5.74 -5.63
N GLY A 457 9.19 6.56 -6.57
CA GLY A 457 9.59 6.49 -7.97
C GLY A 457 11.08 6.74 -8.17
N GLY A 458 11.62 7.80 -7.57
CA GLY A 458 13.05 8.09 -7.57
C GLY A 458 13.86 7.06 -6.79
N PHE A 459 13.33 6.53 -5.68
CA PHE A 459 13.97 5.45 -4.94
C PHE A 459 14.16 4.19 -5.81
N ALA A 460 13.10 3.76 -6.50
CA ALA A 460 13.14 2.59 -7.38
C ALA A 460 14.09 2.81 -8.56
N LEU A 461 14.05 4.02 -9.15
CA LEU A 461 14.93 4.43 -10.24
C LEU A 461 16.41 4.33 -9.81
N THR A 462 16.77 4.99 -8.72
CA THR A 462 18.15 5.01 -8.21
C THR A 462 18.62 3.61 -7.80
N SER A 463 17.73 2.78 -7.24
CA SER A 463 18.05 1.39 -6.91
C SER A 463 18.34 0.55 -8.15
N ARG A 464 17.59 0.72 -9.24
CA ARG A 464 17.85 0.05 -10.52
C ARG A 464 19.15 0.54 -11.15
N TYR A 465 19.40 1.85 -11.11
CA TYR A 465 20.65 2.45 -11.57
C TYR A 465 21.87 1.82 -10.88
N LEU A 466 21.85 1.69 -9.54
CA LEU A 466 22.92 1.00 -8.80
C LEU A 466 23.11 -0.47 -9.19
N GLN A 467 22.02 -1.19 -9.49
CA GLN A 467 22.11 -2.59 -9.93
C GLN A 467 22.81 -2.70 -11.29
N CYS A 468 22.63 -1.73 -12.18
CA CYS A 468 23.37 -1.70 -13.46
C CYS A 468 24.88 -1.50 -13.28
N PHE A 469 25.32 -0.97 -12.14
CA PHE A 469 26.73 -0.87 -11.76
C PHE A 469 27.22 -2.07 -10.92
N GLY A 470 26.42 -3.14 -10.83
CA GLY A 470 26.82 -4.41 -10.20
C GLY A 470 26.43 -4.58 -8.74
N SER A 471 25.74 -3.61 -8.12
CA SER A 471 25.24 -3.78 -6.75
C SER A 471 24.14 -4.84 -6.68
N SER A 472 24.19 -5.70 -5.66
CA SER A 472 23.07 -6.63 -5.40
C SER A 472 21.82 -5.88 -4.95
N LYS A 473 20.63 -6.44 -5.21
CA LYS A 473 19.34 -5.81 -4.86
C LYS A 473 19.25 -5.32 -3.39
N PRO A 474 19.68 -6.10 -2.37
CA PRO A 474 19.69 -5.60 -1.00
C PRO A 474 20.66 -4.43 -0.78
N GLN A 475 21.86 -4.48 -1.38
CA GLN A 475 22.85 -3.40 -1.26
C GLN A 475 22.39 -2.11 -1.92
N SER A 476 21.72 -2.20 -3.08
CA SER A 476 21.17 -1.03 -3.77
C SER A 476 20.10 -0.35 -2.94
N ILE A 477 19.17 -1.12 -2.35
CA ILE A 477 18.11 -0.57 -1.46
C ILE A 477 18.74 0.19 -0.30
N THR A 478 19.75 -0.39 0.36
CA THR A 478 20.42 0.27 1.49
C THR A 478 21.21 1.50 1.06
N SER A 479 21.89 1.45 -0.08
CA SER A 479 22.68 2.57 -0.62
C SER A 479 21.81 3.76 -1.03
N VAL A 480 20.56 3.53 -1.46
CA VAL A 480 19.59 4.61 -1.71
C VAL A 480 19.04 5.19 -0.40
N GLY A 481 18.96 4.40 0.67
CA GLY A 481 18.48 4.85 1.98
C GLY A 481 19.48 5.68 2.79
N LEU A 482 20.78 5.39 2.67
CA LEU A 482 21.84 6.09 3.42
C LEU A 482 21.85 7.62 3.22
N PRO A 483 21.70 8.17 1.99
CA PRO A 483 21.57 9.60 1.75
C PRO A 483 20.42 10.26 2.52
N VAL A 484 19.28 9.57 2.71
CA VAL A 484 18.13 10.11 3.46
C VAL A 484 18.47 10.25 4.95
N ILE A 485 19.15 9.25 5.51
CA ILE A 485 19.61 9.27 6.90
C ILE A 485 20.65 10.37 7.10
N ALA A 486 21.65 10.44 6.22
CA ALA A 486 22.65 11.51 6.26
C ALA A 486 22.01 12.89 6.11
N GLY A 487 21.05 13.05 5.19
CA GLY A 487 20.20 14.23 5.02
C GLY A 487 19.57 14.68 6.32
N THR A 488 18.91 13.74 7.00
CA THR A 488 18.23 13.99 8.28
C THR A 488 19.23 14.41 9.35
N ILE A 489 20.34 13.68 9.52
CA ILE A 489 21.38 13.99 10.51
C ILE A 489 21.95 15.39 10.26
N THR A 490 22.34 15.69 9.02
CA THR A 490 22.88 16.99 8.64
C THR A 490 21.88 18.10 8.92
N THR A 491 20.61 17.91 8.53
CA THR A 491 19.56 18.91 8.74
C THR A 491 19.30 19.16 10.22
N VAL A 492 19.22 18.11 11.04
CA VAL A 492 19.04 18.23 12.50
C VAL A 492 20.25 18.92 13.13
N ALA A 493 21.46 18.55 12.75
CA ALA A 493 22.68 19.19 13.26
C ALA A 493 22.73 20.68 12.92
N LEU A 494 22.43 21.05 11.67
CA LEU A 494 22.32 22.46 11.27
C LEU A 494 21.21 23.19 12.02
N MET A 495 20.05 22.54 12.23
CA MET A 495 18.96 23.14 12.98
C MET A 495 19.32 23.37 14.44
N LEU A 496 20.07 22.47 15.09
CA LEU A 496 20.56 22.67 16.46
C LEU A 496 21.54 23.85 16.56
N ILE A 497 22.36 24.07 15.52
CA ILE A 497 23.29 25.20 15.46
C ILE A 497 22.53 26.52 15.23
N VAL A 498 21.51 26.50 14.37
CA VAL A 498 20.80 27.71 13.91
C VAL A 498 19.60 28.08 14.80
N ALA A 499 19.00 27.13 15.51
CA ALA A 499 17.81 27.37 16.33
C ALA A 499 18.01 28.46 17.42
N PRO A 500 19.15 28.55 18.13
CA PRO A 500 19.34 29.59 19.14
C PRO A 500 19.37 31.01 18.57
N SER A 501 19.98 31.21 17.38
CA SER A 501 20.02 32.53 16.73
C SER A 501 18.68 32.90 16.11
N ALA A 502 18.03 31.95 15.42
CA ALA A 502 16.69 32.15 14.89
C ALA A 502 15.65 32.41 15.99
N ALA A 503 15.76 31.73 17.13
CA ALA A 503 14.89 31.95 18.29
C ALA A 503 15.08 33.35 18.89
N ARG A 504 16.31 33.85 18.98
CA ARG A 504 16.58 35.23 19.44
C ARG A 504 16.00 36.28 18.49
N GLU A 505 16.12 36.10 17.18
CA GLU A 505 15.48 36.98 16.19
C GLU A 505 13.95 36.95 16.28
N LEU A 506 13.33 35.77 16.40
CA LEU A 506 11.88 35.64 16.58
C LEU A 506 11.38 36.15 17.94
N LEU A 507 12.20 36.15 18.98
CA LEU A 507 11.82 36.64 20.31
C LEU A 507 12.00 38.16 20.43
N ASN A 508 12.93 38.75 19.68
CA ASN A 508 13.20 40.18 19.69
C ASN A 508 12.40 40.98 18.64
N GLY A 509 11.78 40.31 17.66
CA GLY A 509 10.86 40.93 16.71
C GLY A 509 9.56 41.40 17.38
N THR A 510 9.19 42.66 17.19
CA THR A 510 8.13 43.35 17.95
C THR A 510 6.68 43.01 17.55
N ASN A 511 6.41 42.00 16.73
CA ASN A 511 5.03 41.66 16.34
C ASN A 511 4.83 40.19 15.91
N ILE A 512 5.24 39.23 16.74
CA ILE A 512 4.88 37.81 16.49
C ILE A 512 3.73 37.42 17.43
N SER A 513 2.53 37.25 16.86
CA SER A 513 1.36 36.79 17.60
C SER A 513 1.63 35.46 18.31
N PRO A 514 1.23 35.29 19.59
CA PRO A 514 1.36 34.05 20.35
C PRO A 514 0.80 32.81 19.64
N THR A 515 -0.15 32.98 18.73
CA THR A 515 -0.78 31.90 17.95
C THR A 515 0.18 31.19 16.99
N THR A 516 1.13 31.89 16.37
CA THR A 516 2.08 31.29 15.40
C THR A 516 3.07 30.35 16.10
N LYS A 517 3.48 30.70 17.34
CA LYS A 517 4.33 29.87 18.20
C LYS A 517 3.60 28.59 18.66
N LEU A 518 2.31 28.71 18.96
CA LEU A 518 1.47 27.60 19.40
C LEU A 518 1.19 26.60 18.28
N VAL A 519 0.92 27.08 17.05
CA VAL A 519 0.62 26.24 15.88
C VAL A 519 1.84 25.43 15.44
N ALA A 520 3.03 26.04 15.43
CA ALA A 520 4.27 25.32 15.11
C ALA A 520 4.57 24.18 16.11
N VAL A 521 4.34 24.43 17.41
CA VAL A 521 4.52 23.45 18.49
C VAL A 521 3.45 22.35 18.44
N LEU A 522 2.18 22.69 18.15
CA LEU A 522 1.09 21.74 18.01
C LEU A 522 1.27 20.82 16.79
N VAL A 523 1.68 21.37 15.64
CA VAL A 523 1.92 20.56 14.43
C VAL A 523 3.11 19.63 14.65
N ALA A 524 4.20 20.11 15.26
CA ALA A 524 5.34 19.26 15.63
C ALA A 524 4.94 18.18 16.65
N GLY A 525 4.13 18.54 17.65
CA GLY A 525 3.62 17.62 18.67
C GLY A 525 2.67 16.56 18.10
N ILE A 526 1.76 16.93 17.20
CA ILE A 526 0.82 16.00 16.54
C ILE A 526 1.57 15.03 15.61
N LEU A 527 2.59 15.50 14.88
CA LEU A 527 3.43 14.64 14.04
C LEU A 527 4.29 13.68 14.87
N LEU A 528 4.83 14.14 16.00
CA LEU A 528 5.59 13.30 16.95
C LEU A 528 4.70 12.27 17.65
N ILE A 529 3.52 12.67 18.12
CA ILE A 529 2.56 11.79 18.81
C ILE A 529 1.95 10.78 17.82
N GLY A 530 1.59 11.21 16.62
CA GLY A 530 1.04 10.34 15.57
C GLY A 530 2.05 9.30 15.07
N SER A 531 3.32 9.70 14.88
CA SER A 531 4.40 8.76 14.52
C SER A 531 4.75 7.80 15.65
N SER A 532 4.79 8.28 16.91
CA SER A 532 5.03 7.45 18.08
C SER A 532 3.90 6.44 18.34
N ALA A 533 2.64 6.85 18.19
CA ALA A 533 1.49 5.97 18.34
C ALA A 533 1.47 4.85 17.28
N LEU A 534 1.82 5.15 16.02
CA LEU A 534 1.91 4.14 14.96
C LEU A 534 3.00 3.10 15.24
N MET A 535 4.11 3.52 15.84
CA MET A 535 5.23 2.66 16.23
C MET A 535 4.91 1.80 17.46
N ILE A 536 4.24 2.34 18.49
CA ILE A 536 3.96 1.61 19.73
C ILE A 536 2.94 0.47 19.51
N PHE A 537 1.92 0.68 18.69
CA PHE A 537 0.79 -0.25 18.59
C PHE A 537 0.94 -1.38 17.55
N ASN A 538 2.00 -1.41 16.72
CA ASN A 538 2.11 -2.39 15.63
C ASN A 538 3.42 -3.21 15.67
N GLN A 539 3.33 -4.43 16.22
CA GLN A 539 4.48 -5.34 16.34
C GLN A 539 5.08 -5.79 14.98
N LYS A 540 4.30 -5.87 13.90
CA LYS A 540 4.81 -6.23 12.56
C LYS A 540 5.52 -5.07 11.88
N LEU A 541 4.97 -3.86 12.00
CA LEU A 541 5.64 -2.63 11.56
C LEU A 541 6.94 -2.44 12.35
N ASN A 542 6.92 -2.68 13.66
CA ASN A 542 8.13 -2.68 14.49
C ASN A 542 9.16 -3.73 14.08
N ARG A 543 8.75 -4.93 13.64
CA ARG A 543 9.68 -5.93 13.10
C ARG A 543 10.29 -5.50 11.77
N LEU A 544 9.50 -4.93 10.86
CA LEU A 544 9.99 -4.42 9.57
C LEU A 544 10.90 -3.20 9.76
N ILE A 545 10.52 -2.26 10.62
CA ILE A 545 11.34 -1.12 11.01
C ILE A 545 12.62 -1.60 11.69
N ARG A 546 12.56 -2.57 12.62
CA ARG A 546 13.77 -3.15 13.24
C ARG A 546 14.66 -3.87 12.24
N ALA A 547 14.11 -4.62 11.30
CA ALA A 547 14.88 -5.29 10.26
C ALA A 547 15.53 -4.27 9.30
N GLY A 548 14.78 -3.24 8.90
CA GLY A 548 15.30 -2.12 8.10
C GLY A 548 16.36 -1.31 8.85
N ALA A 549 16.14 -1.02 10.13
CA ALA A 549 17.06 -0.31 11.01
C ALA A 549 18.33 -1.13 11.27
N ALA A 550 18.22 -2.44 11.48
CA ALA A 550 19.37 -3.33 11.62
C ALA A 550 20.20 -3.39 10.33
N GLY A 551 19.55 -3.44 9.16
CA GLY A 551 20.22 -3.37 7.86
C GLY A 551 20.90 -2.01 7.63
N ALA A 552 20.22 -0.91 7.95
CA ALA A 552 20.78 0.44 7.89
C ALA A 552 21.97 0.61 8.86
N TRP A 553 21.87 0.06 10.07
CA TRP A 553 22.92 0.09 11.08
C TRP A 553 24.15 -0.72 10.66
N ALA A 554 23.96 -1.91 10.10
CA ALA A 554 25.05 -2.72 9.57
C ALA A 554 25.79 -2.01 8.42
N SER A 555 25.05 -1.38 7.51
CA SER A 555 25.63 -0.59 6.42
C SER A 555 26.26 0.72 6.89
N ALA A 556 25.73 1.37 7.91
CA ALA A 556 26.34 2.53 8.56
C ALA A 556 27.69 2.14 9.19
N LYS A 557 27.75 1.01 9.91
CA LYS A 557 29.01 0.47 10.48
C LYS A 557 30.03 0.15 9.39
N LYS A 558 29.59 -0.40 8.25
CA LYS A 558 30.45 -0.65 7.09
C LYS A 558 30.94 0.65 6.45
N LEU A 559 30.10 1.68 6.39
CA LEU A 559 30.46 3.00 5.86
C LEU A 559 31.46 3.73 6.76
N VAL A 560 31.27 3.69 8.09
CA VAL A 560 32.22 4.20 9.09
C VAL A 560 33.60 3.57 8.89
N ARG A 561 33.65 2.24 8.71
CA ARG A 561 34.91 1.52 8.44
C ARG A 561 35.56 1.87 7.10
N SER A 562 34.80 2.40 6.14
CA SER A 562 35.30 2.76 4.81
C SER A 562 35.81 4.21 4.70
N GLY A 563 35.69 5.01 5.76
CA GLY A 563 36.09 6.44 5.77
C GLY A 563 35.17 7.38 4.96
N LYS A 564 34.16 6.86 4.26
CA LYS A 564 33.26 7.63 3.38
C LYS A 564 32.12 8.35 4.10
N VAL A 565 32.10 8.34 5.44
CA VAL A 565 31.05 9.05 6.21
C VAL A 565 31.16 10.56 6.03
N ALA A 566 32.39 11.09 6.02
CA ALA A 566 32.62 12.52 5.82
C ALA A 566 32.14 12.97 4.44
N SER A 567 32.41 12.21 3.38
CA SER A 567 31.91 12.53 2.02
C SER A 567 30.40 12.41 1.91
N LEU A 568 29.78 11.41 2.58
CA LEU A 568 28.32 11.29 2.62
C LEU A 568 27.66 12.50 3.31
N LEU A 569 28.18 12.91 4.47
CA LEU A 569 27.67 14.07 5.22
C LEU A 569 27.96 15.39 4.49
N ALA A 570 29.12 15.53 3.85
CA ALA A 570 29.47 16.69 3.05
C ALA A 570 28.54 16.82 1.82
N GLY A 571 28.26 15.72 1.12
CA GLY A 571 27.29 15.73 0.02
C GLY A 571 25.88 16.11 0.47
N SER A 572 25.43 15.55 1.60
CA SER A 572 24.16 15.90 2.24
C SER A 572 24.08 17.39 2.63
N LEU A 573 25.16 17.93 3.19
CA LEU A 573 25.30 19.34 3.51
C LEU A 573 25.22 20.21 2.26
N LEU A 574 25.93 19.83 1.19
CA LEU A 574 25.87 20.54 -0.09
C LEU A 574 24.45 20.56 -0.67
N VAL A 575 23.72 19.43 -0.64
CA VAL A 575 22.31 19.39 -1.08
C VAL A 575 21.48 20.41 -0.29
N THR A 576 21.62 20.40 1.04
CA THR A 576 20.85 21.28 1.92
C THR A 576 21.19 22.75 1.64
N LEU A 577 22.48 23.11 1.62
CA LEU A 577 22.93 24.47 1.35
C LEU A 577 22.55 24.95 -0.06
N SER A 578 22.56 24.08 -1.06
CA SER A 578 22.09 24.41 -2.41
C SER A 578 20.60 24.79 -2.43
N TYR A 579 19.75 24.06 -1.70
CA TYR A 579 18.33 24.44 -1.58
C TYR A 579 18.14 25.74 -0.80
N VAL A 580 18.90 25.95 0.28
CA VAL A 580 18.84 27.18 1.08
C VAL A 580 19.28 28.39 0.25
N LEU A 581 20.36 28.25 -0.52
CA LEU A 581 20.84 29.28 -1.43
C LEU A 581 19.82 29.58 -2.52
N ALA A 582 19.16 28.55 -3.07
CA ALA A 582 18.09 28.74 -4.04
C ALA A 582 16.90 29.51 -3.42
N MET A 583 16.52 29.21 -2.18
CA MET A 583 15.46 29.95 -1.46
C MET A 583 15.87 31.41 -1.22
N PHE A 584 17.05 31.62 -0.63
CA PHE A 584 17.61 32.95 -0.36
C PHE A 584 17.69 33.80 -1.63
N ALA A 585 18.25 33.26 -2.71
CA ALA A 585 18.35 33.94 -3.99
C ALA A 585 16.98 34.23 -4.61
N SER A 586 15.99 33.35 -4.44
CA SER A 586 14.63 33.59 -4.93
C SER A 586 13.95 34.76 -4.21
N VAL A 587 14.21 34.97 -2.92
CA VAL A 587 13.72 36.14 -2.17
C VAL A 587 14.45 37.41 -2.62
N ARG A 588 15.78 37.36 -2.70
CA ARG A 588 16.63 38.48 -3.16
C ARG A 588 16.35 38.91 -4.60
N ALA A 589 15.89 37.99 -5.44
CA ALA A 589 15.51 38.28 -6.83
C ALA A 589 14.38 39.32 -6.94
N PHE A 590 13.54 39.45 -5.91
CA PHE A 590 12.48 40.46 -5.84
C PHE A 590 12.89 41.70 -5.03
N GLY A 591 14.17 41.88 -4.71
CA GLY A 591 14.67 43.00 -3.90
C GLY A 591 14.25 42.93 -2.43
N LEU A 592 13.79 41.77 -1.97
CA LEU A 592 13.36 41.56 -0.59
C LEU A 592 14.55 41.15 0.28
N ASP A 593 14.64 41.73 1.48
CA ASP A 593 15.67 41.41 2.44
C ASP A 593 15.28 40.22 3.30
N ILE A 594 16.17 39.23 3.31
CA ILE A 594 16.10 38.09 4.22
C ILE A 594 17.53 37.69 4.59
N GLY A 595 17.71 37.18 5.82
CA GLY A 595 18.95 36.53 6.24
C GLY A 595 19.07 35.10 5.71
N VAL A 596 20.31 34.60 5.55
CA VAL A 596 20.57 33.21 5.14
C VAL A 596 20.03 32.21 6.18
N ILE A 597 20.11 32.55 7.47
CA ILE A 597 19.55 31.77 8.58
C ILE A 597 18.03 31.62 8.46
N GLN A 598 17.33 32.71 8.12
CA GLN A 598 15.88 32.71 7.96
C GLN A 598 15.46 31.87 6.76
N ALA A 599 16.16 32.01 5.62
CA ALA A 599 15.95 31.14 4.45
C ALA A 599 16.18 29.65 4.79
N PHE A 600 17.16 29.33 5.64
CA PHE A 600 17.39 27.97 6.13
C PHE A 600 16.23 27.43 6.97
N VAL A 601 15.74 28.22 7.93
CA VAL A 601 14.61 27.83 8.79
C VAL A 601 13.35 27.60 7.96
N VAL A 602 13.04 28.53 7.05
CA VAL A 602 11.88 28.44 6.15
C VAL A 602 11.97 27.20 5.26
N PHE A 603 13.12 26.98 4.60
CA PHE A 603 13.33 25.81 3.76
C PHE A 603 13.17 24.51 4.55
N THR A 604 13.82 24.42 5.71
CA THR A 604 13.83 23.21 6.53
C THR A 604 12.43 22.87 7.04
N ALA A 605 11.68 23.86 7.52
CA ALA A 605 10.30 23.71 7.98
C ALA A 605 9.38 23.16 6.88
N GLY A 606 9.37 23.78 5.69
CA GLY A 606 8.54 23.30 4.59
C GLY A 606 9.02 21.94 4.03
N SER A 607 10.33 21.69 4.00
CA SER A 607 10.87 20.39 3.56
C SER A 607 10.44 19.24 4.47
N THR A 608 10.35 19.48 5.79
CA THR A 608 9.97 18.49 6.80
C THR A 608 8.49 18.14 6.65
N ILE A 609 7.61 19.13 6.55
CA ILE A 609 6.17 18.86 6.45
C ILE A 609 5.85 18.10 5.18
N GLY A 610 6.33 18.51 4.01
CA GLY A 610 5.99 17.74 2.81
C GLY A 610 6.84 16.50 2.58
N GLN A 611 7.74 16.12 3.51
CA GLN A 611 8.20 14.73 3.63
C GLN A 611 7.19 13.88 4.42
N ALA A 612 6.45 14.48 5.35
CA ALA A 612 5.38 13.83 6.11
C ALA A 612 4.07 13.70 5.30
N THR A 613 3.83 14.57 4.31
CA THR A 613 2.60 14.53 3.50
C THR A 613 2.70 13.46 2.37
N PRO A 614 1.73 12.53 2.25
CA PRO A 614 1.73 11.46 1.24
C PRO A 614 1.34 11.94 -0.18
N THR A 615 1.70 13.16 -0.55
CA THR A 615 1.34 13.79 -1.82
C THR A 615 2.41 13.53 -2.90
N PRO A 616 2.03 13.23 -4.15
CA PRO A 616 2.98 13.15 -5.26
C PRO A 616 3.82 14.44 -5.38
N GLY A 617 5.14 14.31 -5.47
CA GLY A 617 6.05 15.45 -5.55
C GLY A 617 6.14 16.33 -4.28
N GLY A 618 5.43 15.98 -3.20
CA GLY A 618 5.34 16.80 -1.99
C GLY A 618 4.61 18.13 -2.19
N LEU A 619 3.66 18.19 -3.13
CA LEU A 619 2.88 19.38 -3.48
C LEU A 619 1.72 19.64 -2.49
N GLY A 620 1.41 20.92 -2.24
CA GLY A 620 0.22 21.38 -1.52
C GLY A 620 0.56 21.91 -0.13
N GLY A 621 1.26 21.12 0.69
CA GLY A 621 1.58 21.52 2.07
C GLY A 621 2.87 22.34 2.25
N LYS A 622 3.84 22.26 1.32
CA LYS A 622 5.16 22.90 1.52
C LYS A 622 5.15 24.38 1.19
N GLU A 623 4.41 24.75 0.15
CA GLU A 623 4.31 26.10 -0.37
C GLU A 623 3.73 27.06 0.68
N ALA A 624 2.65 26.66 1.35
CA ALA A 624 2.04 27.44 2.43
C ALA A 624 3.01 27.70 3.58
N ILE A 625 3.85 26.73 3.94
CA ILE A 625 4.85 26.89 5.02
C ILE A 625 5.98 27.79 4.59
N TYR A 626 6.41 27.70 3.32
CA TYR A 626 7.42 28.62 2.81
C TYR A 626 6.90 30.06 2.85
N VAL A 627 5.67 30.30 2.39
CA VAL A 627 5.05 31.64 2.41
C VAL A 627 4.86 32.13 3.85
N ALA A 628 4.24 31.33 4.72
CA ALA A 628 4.01 31.69 6.12
C ALA A 628 5.33 31.92 6.88
N GLY A 629 6.36 31.12 6.59
CA GLY A 629 7.69 31.26 7.16
C GLY A 629 8.36 32.58 6.75
N LEU A 630 8.28 32.97 5.47
CA LEU A 630 8.80 34.26 5.01
C LEU A 630 8.05 35.44 5.63
N ILE A 631 6.72 35.35 5.73
CA ILE A 631 5.90 36.39 6.39
C ILE A 631 6.28 36.52 7.87
N ALA A 632 6.58 35.41 8.55
CA ALA A 632 7.03 35.43 9.93
C ALA A 632 8.40 36.13 10.12
N PHE A 633 9.16 36.33 9.04
CA PHE A 633 10.40 37.11 8.99
C PHE A 633 10.21 38.46 8.28
N ASP A 634 9.01 39.04 8.37
CA ASP A 634 8.67 40.40 7.91
C ASP A 634 8.70 40.60 6.38
N VAL A 635 8.65 39.51 5.60
CA VAL A 635 8.48 39.59 4.15
C VAL A 635 7.00 39.81 3.82
N SER A 636 6.68 40.84 3.02
CA SER A 636 5.30 41.09 2.59
C SER A 636 4.65 39.86 1.95
N ALA A 637 3.37 39.61 2.21
CA ALA A 637 2.67 38.41 1.72
C ALA A 637 2.77 38.24 0.20
N SER A 638 2.60 39.33 -0.55
CA SER A 638 2.69 39.31 -2.02
C SER A 638 4.12 39.06 -2.53
N GLY A 639 5.15 39.45 -1.76
CA GLY A 639 6.55 39.18 -2.05
C GLY A 639 6.95 37.75 -1.68
N ALA A 640 6.45 37.25 -0.55
CA ALA A 640 6.65 35.88 -0.09
C ALA A 640 6.09 34.86 -1.09
N VAL A 641 4.85 35.06 -1.57
CA VAL A 641 4.24 34.21 -2.61
C VAL A 641 5.09 34.22 -3.88
N ALA A 642 5.51 35.39 -4.37
CA ALA A 642 6.32 35.51 -5.57
C ALA A 642 7.69 34.81 -5.44
N ALA A 643 8.39 35.02 -4.32
CA ALA A 643 9.67 34.38 -4.02
C ALA A 643 9.54 32.86 -3.92
N VAL A 644 8.49 32.35 -3.26
CA VAL A 644 8.23 30.91 -3.17
C VAL A 644 7.89 30.32 -4.53
N LEU A 645 7.07 31.00 -5.33
CA LEU A 645 6.77 30.57 -6.69
C LEU A 645 8.02 30.50 -7.55
N LEU A 646 8.92 31.48 -7.46
CA LEU A 646 10.21 31.45 -8.16
C LEU A 646 11.10 30.29 -7.67
N PHE A 647 11.18 30.09 -6.36
CA PHE A 647 11.90 28.96 -5.78
C PHE A 647 11.35 27.62 -6.28
N ARG A 648 10.03 27.47 -6.38
CA ARG A 648 9.37 26.27 -6.92
C ARG A 648 9.57 26.15 -8.42
N LEU A 649 9.56 27.25 -9.16
CA LEU A 649 9.91 27.25 -10.57
C LEU A 649 11.31 26.66 -10.75
N ALA A 650 12.29 27.16 -10.01
CA ALA A 650 13.68 26.70 -10.09
C ALA A 650 13.87 25.25 -9.65
N THR A 651 13.22 24.82 -8.56
CA THR A 651 13.51 23.51 -7.90
C THR A 651 12.55 22.39 -8.28
N PHE A 652 11.35 22.72 -8.73
CA PHE A 652 10.28 21.75 -8.96
C PHE A 652 9.86 21.70 -10.43
N TRP A 653 9.44 22.84 -10.99
CA TRP A 653 8.84 22.91 -12.33
C TRP A 653 9.86 22.85 -13.46
N LEU A 654 10.84 23.74 -13.46
CA LEU A 654 11.84 23.83 -14.51
C LEU A 654 12.60 22.50 -14.68
N PRO A 655 13.03 21.79 -13.61
CA PRO A 655 13.76 20.53 -13.79
C PRO A 655 12.86 19.36 -14.22
N MET A 656 11.55 19.54 -14.37
CA MET A 656 10.63 18.50 -14.83
C MET A 656 10.92 18.08 -16.27
N ILE A 657 11.12 19.05 -17.17
CA ILE A 657 11.41 18.82 -18.59
C ILE A 657 12.75 18.09 -18.78
N PRO A 658 13.90 18.62 -18.29
CA PRO A 658 15.18 17.93 -18.44
C PRO A 658 15.21 16.62 -17.64
N GLY A 659 14.45 16.49 -16.55
CA GLY A 659 14.25 15.22 -15.84
C GLY A 659 13.52 14.16 -16.66
N ALA A 660 12.50 14.53 -17.44
CA ALA A 660 11.84 13.60 -18.36
C ALA A 660 12.78 13.13 -19.48
N LEU A 661 13.59 14.05 -20.02
CA LEU A 661 14.60 13.73 -21.02
C LEU A 661 15.68 12.80 -20.45
N ALA A 662 16.18 13.09 -19.24
CA ALA A 662 17.11 12.24 -18.51
C ALA A 662 16.54 10.83 -18.25
N PHE A 663 15.28 10.74 -17.84
CA PHE A 663 14.58 9.46 -17.65
C PHE A 663 14.52 8.64 -18.95
N ARG A 664 14.16 9.28 -20.06
CA ARG A 664 14.09 8.65 -21.38
C ARG A 664 15.47 8.22 -21.89
N TYR A 665 16.50 9.02 -21.64
CA TYR A 665 17.89 8.69 -21.97
C TYR A 665 18.34 7.44 -21.23
N LEU A 666 18.17 7.39 -19.90
CA LEU A 666 18.56 6.23 -19.09
C LEU A 666 17.79 4.96 -19.47
N LYS A 667 16.53 5.08 -19.89
CA LYS A 667 15.72 3.97 -20.43
C LYS A 667 16.25 3.38 -21.73
N ARG A 668 16.87 4.21 -22.59
CA ARG A 668 17.40 3.77 -23.88
C ARG A 668 18.81 3.18 -23.77
N SER A 669 19.62 3.69 -22.85
CA SER A 669 21.03 3.33 -22.72
C SER A 669 21.30 2.06 -21.89
N ALA A 670 20.34 1.13 -21.80
CA ALA A 670 20.42 -0.12 -21.01
C ALA A 670 20.71 0.04 -19.49
N TYR A 671 20.69 1.26 -18.96
CA TYR A 671 20.74 1.53 -17.52
C TYR A 671 19.37 1.32 -16.82
N PHE A 672 18.34 0.87 -17.56
CA PHE A 672 17.00 0.50 -17.08
C PHE A 672 16.42 -0.72 -17.77
#